data_AF-A0A0R2LA31-F1
#
_entry.id   AF-A0A0R2LA31-F1
#
_cell.length_a   1.000
_cell.length_b   1.000
_cell.length_c   1.000
_cell.angle_alpha   90.00
_cell.angle_beta   90.00
_cell.angle_gamma   90.00
#
_symmetry.space_group_name_H-M   'P 1'
#
loop_
_entity.id
_entity.type
_entity.pdbx_description
1 polymer ?
#
loop_
_entity_poly.entity_id
_entity_poly.type
_entity_poly.pdbx_seq_one_letter_code
_entity_poly.pdbx_strand_id
1 'polypeptide(L)'
;MADKKIMLNKKELLIAASAAMTLGLGTSLGHQAIVHADTTDNPSSSVASSTNTTNTNSTTNSNNNTKTNSSNESTDSTATSSTKTATTTVSTVATAPTATTDPIKDTSLTSNPVSENTTNVSEAPTASTESKDITIPSTGVSDVASDTTSPTVSATQSAATSTLVPATKTATVTTPDSSTTTANTAVKDPITKTATMPVATPKVAVVGTDATDVPNGLATAPSKLTSIDTTNYTVSSVGKHTDANDFTWSVDDNNNVASLTGTTNKLATDTGGLVDIPSTITVTSKGSTTTSKDYTVTSIGNSAFVGNKIITSVKVNSGVTNINDGAFAYSSLQNIDLSNDNTLTAIGNLAFASDQIKTVDIPDSVTTIGNQAFIYNSALESVTLPADLQSIGSQAFAADVNLTNVDFSKATGLKTIDDDAFSSDSKITAIDLSNNNQLTSLGKQAFIYNSSATDIKLPDSLTTIGDQAFLANTGLKSINFGSGLTSIGKQAFTYDGKLTSIDLSKATKLTLIDDGAFEYTGLQGALTIPNGVTTIGNQSFAGNSISSLKLDDNVQTIGESAFAYNKLEGTLTVPTSVTNIGSEAFMGNQLTGIATEASNISAGKDAFSYNRITNISVPNINVLAAVYSPNMATNQFANIFTDTEHTNISDYFNINIGGITEKSLSISNLSNGVTYSNNQFNIPAGVTNFNFNWSLNSGANADQGYSGVYDVILDDPDIKVFNTNIPTGSTWNPTDNFVSAVNSTGTSVPLNNIVISIVAPNGQTTNSVNTQAAGNYRVTYSYGNEKSTVTVAVYKRDGTIDIAGNEVVNYTGKDQSINNSNYTVNLSDGISYALQAGDLALAKTANNAGTYDVVLTDQGMKNILGLNQSNLYSWTTGNNTASFVVNQAKVIIKVNDLTKVAGTNDPQLTATVSMPTDIDNGATPIYTLSRIPGETVGSYPITVKVSATDNPNYNIQVEDGSLQITPNEKSLSGSNYTMHIGDVTPTVNDFAAKATDDNGKSETVNVDLDQANLNVAGTYDVKLSTMDGQTKTVDLTVLNKATAVVPVDPKDPVDPKDPVDPKDPVDPKDPVDPKDPVDPKDPTDPTTPTDPNGLTTIENSTDPMIDPNIKDPTESNIPIKSADPKSLKDVIASNRSTTEDAKNGAVVMSGTVYYVPNDDKSAGVLVAPKKTANINGYTPSYQASGVAMFPQTGNDKGTFMKVLGVIIGIMTLGVIDIRKNRHQRQ
;
A
#
# COMPACT_ATOMS: atom_id res chain seq x y z
N MET A 1 -30.04 26.48 -44.07
CA MET A 1 -30.53 25.10 -43.98
C MET A 1 -29.56 24.32 -43.11
N ALA A 2 -29.92 23.33 -42.31
CA ALA A 2 -31.15 23.07 -41.55
C ALA A 2 -30.86 21.85 -40.66
N ASP A 3 -31.20 21.94 -39.38
CA ASP A 3 -31.42 20.88 -38.38
C ASP A 3 -30.76 19.49 -38.57
N LYS A 4 -29.92 19.12 -37.59
CA LYS A 4 -30.35 18.18 -36.54
C LYS A 4 -29.38 18.13 -35.35
N LYS A 5 -29.92 18.21 -34.13
CA LYS A 5 -29.24 17.77 -32.90
C LYS A 5 -29.35 16.26 -32.77
N ILE A 6 -28.33 15.63 -32.20
CA ILE A 6 -28.45 14.34 -31.52
C ILE A 6 -27.90 14.55 -30.11
N MET A 7 -28.72 14.26 -29.09
CA MET A 7 -28.25 14.08 -27.72
C MET A 7 -28.03 12.58 -27.51
N LEU A 8 -26.86 12.18 -26.99
CA LEU A 8 -26.79 10.94 -26.23
C LEU A 8 -27.19 11.24 -24.79
N ASN A 9 -27.94 10.33 -24.17
CA ASN A 9 -28.41 10.49 -22.81
C ASN A 9 -27.48 9.76 -21.82
N LYS A 10 -27.52 10.13 -20.53
CA LYS A 10 -26.62 9.58 -19.51
C LYS A 10 -26.86 8.10 -19.14
N LYS A 11 -27.88 7.43 -19.69
CA LYS A 11 -28.38 6.13 -19.20
C LYS A 11 -27.67 4.91 -19.80
N GLU A 12 -26.83 5.10 -20.82
CA GLU A 12 -26.19 4.02 -21.58
C GLU A 12 -24.70 3.80 -21.26
N LEU A 13 -24.10 4.63 -20.40
CA LEU A 13 -22.66 4.58 -20.07
C LEU A 13 -22.33 3.81 -18.76
N LEU A 14 -23.34 3.24 -18.07
CA LEU A 14 -23.21 2.74 -16.70
C LEU A 14 -23.26 1.20 -16.56
N ILE A 15 -23.40 0.46 -17.68
CA ILE A 15 -23.75 -0.98 -17.67
C ILE A 15 -22.51 -1.91 -17.81
N ALA A 16 -21.29 -1.37 -17.72
CA ALA A 16 -20.05 -2.08 -18.06
C ALA A 16 -19.02 -2.27 -16.91
N ALA A 17 -19.35 -1.90 -15.66
CA ALA A 17 -18.34 -1.71 -14.61
C ALA A 17 -18.73 -2.25 -13.20
N SER A 18 -19.39 -3.40 -13.11
CA SER A 18 -19.80 -3.99 -11.81
C SER A 18 -19.95 -5.53 -11.81
N ALA A 19 -19.13 -6.25 -12.60
CA ALA A 19 -19.26 -7.70 -12.80
C ALA A 19 -18.05 -8.54 -12.33
N ALA A 20 -17.30 -8.09 -11.31
CA ALA A 20 -16.18 -8.86 -10.75
C ALA A 20 -15.72 -8.40 -9.34
N MET A 21 -16.43 -8.81 -8.26
CA MET A 21 -15.83 -8.95 -6.90
C MET A 21 -16.76 -9.67 -5.90
N THR A 22 -16.67 -11.00 -5.80
CA THR A 22 -17.32 -11.78 -4.72
C THR A 22 -16.62 -13.12 -4.47
N LEU A 23 -15.49 -13.14 -3.77
CA LEU A 23 -14.96 -14.31 -3.06
C LEU A 23 -14.09 -13.85 -1.89
N GLY A 24 -14.57 -13.99 -0.66
CA GLY A 24 -13.81 -13.69 0.56
C GLY A 24 -13.65 -14.92 1.44
N LEU A 25 -12.46 -15.08 2.03
CA LEU A 25 -12.19 -15.97 3.16
C LEU A 25 -11.11 -15.31 4.03
N GLY A 26 -11.36 -15.20 5.33
CA GLY A 26 -10.36 -14.73 6.31
C GLY A 26 -9.70 -15.89 7.07
N THR A 27 -8.63 -15.59 7.79
CA THR A 27 -8.05 -16.49 8.81
C THR A 27 -7.30 -15.70 9.88
N SER A 28 -7.24 -16.26 11.09
CA SER A 28 -6.52 -15.69 12.24
C SER A 28 -5.01 -15.93 12.16
N LEU A 29 -4.21 -14.98 12.65
CA LEU A 29 -2.76 -15.12 12.81
C LEU A 29 -2.41 -15.63 14.20
N GLY A 30 -1.83 -16.83 14.25
CA GLY A 30 -1.14 -17.38 15.44
C GLY A 30 0.37 -17.13 15.37
N HIS A 31 1.00 -16.83 16.50
CA HIS A 31 2.45 -16.64 16.57
C HIS A 31 3.22 -17.95 16.31
N GLN A 32 4.32 -17.86 15.57
CA GLN A 32 5.35 -18.90 15.45
C GLN A 32 6.72 -18.30 15.79
N ALA A 33 7.48 -18.97 16.64
CA ALA A 33 8.80 -18.52 17.08
C ALA A 33 9.91 -19.12 16.22
N ILE A 34 10.98 -18.37 15.97
CA ILE A 34 12.17 -18.89 15.29
C ILE A 34 12.87 -19.89 16.21
N VAL A 35 12.97 -21.14 15.76
CA VAL A 35 13.84 -22.16 16.34
C VAL A 35 14.78 -22.67 15.25
N HIS A 36 16.06 -22.29 15.33
CA HIS A 36 17.14 -23.00 14.65
C HIS A 36 17.85 -23.85 15.70
N ALA A 37 18.01 -25.14 15.41
CA ALA A 37 18.76 -26.08 16.22
C ALA A 37 20.20 -26.22 15.70
N ASP A 38 21.10 -26.60 16.59
CA ASP A 38 22.56 -26.57 16.43
C ASP A 38 23.14 -27.81 15.70
N THR A 39 24.33 -27.66 15.13
CA THR A 39 25.40 -28.63 14.77
C THR A 39 26.36 -27.95 13.75
N THR A 40 27.69 -27.97 13.85
CA THR A 40 28.62 -28.74 14.72
C THR A 40 29.99 -28.03 14.91
N ASP A 41 30.68 -28.37 16.01
CA ASP A 41 32.15 -28.45 16.20
C ASP A 41 33.07 -27.18 16.20
N ASN A 42 33.21 -26.57 17.39
CA ASN A 42 34.40 -26.58 18.30
C ASN A 42 35.76 -27.15 17.77
N PRO A 43 36.97 -26.83 18.36
CA PRO A 43 37.26 -26.00 19.54
C PRO A 43 38.52 -25.08 19.51
N SER A 44 38.66 -24.22 20.56
CA SER A 44 39.81 -24.16 21.52
C SER A 44 40.40 -22.77 21.89
N SER A 45 40.62 -22.55 23.21
CA SER A 45 41.66 -21.70 23.89
C SER A 45 41.85 -20.19 23.54
N SER A 46 42.25 -19.28 24.46
CA SER A 46 42.39 -19.32 25.93
C SER A 46 42.74 -17.93 26.53
N VAL A 47 42.27 -17.66 27.76
CA VAL A 47 42.98 -16.96 28.88
C VAL A 47 43.68 -15.60 28.64
N ALA A 48 42.99 -14.53 29.07
CA ALA A 48 43.40 -13.46 30.01
C ALA A 48 44.68 -12.57 29.86
N SER A 49 44.49 -11.32 30.36
CA SER A 49 45.45 -10.46 31.10
C SER A 49 46.43 -9.51 30.35
N SER A 50 46.03 -8.23 30.31
CA SER A 50 46.74 -7.04 30.83
C SER A 50 48.23 -6.72 30.54
N THR A 51 48.50 -5.41 30.43
CA THR A 51 49.79 -4.66 30.50
C THR A 51 50.68 -4.67 29.25
N ASN A 52 51.65 -3.76 29.06
CA ASN A 52 51.69 -2.28 29.16
C ASN A 52 53.03 -1.79 28.53
N THR A 53 53.20 -0.48 28.29
CA THR A 53 54.48 0.28 28.20
C THR A 53 55.51 0.03 27.06
N THR A 54 55.51 0.99 26.11
CA THR A 54 56.64 1.85 25.65
C THR A 54 57.82 1.38 24.75
N ASN A 55 58.00 2.16 23.65
CA ASN A 55 59.26 2.68 23.04
C ASN A 55 60.25 1.66 22.39
N THR A 56 61.05 1.99 21.36
CA THR A 56 61.81 3.24 21.07
C THR A 56 62.12 3.49 19.58
N ASN A 57 62.38 4.76 19.23
CA ASN A 57 63.20 5.32 18.13
C ASN A 57 62.76 5.04 16.66
N SER A 58 62.69 5.98 15.71
CA SER A 58 63.32 7.31 15.46
C SER A 58 64.43 7.28 14.38
N THR A 59 64.13 7.90 13.24
CA THR A 59 65.06 8.46 12.24
C THR A 59 64.52 9.83 11.78
N THR A 60 65.38 10.68 11.21
CA THR A 60 65.27 12.15 11.33
C THR A 60 65.37 12.93 10.01
N ASN A 61 65.07 14.25 10.09
CA ASN A 61 65.37 15.31 9.11
C ASN A 61 64.44 15.40 7.87
N SER A 62 64.20 16.57 7.24
CA SER A 62 64.77 17.92 7.49
C SER A 62 63.90 19.10 7.00
N ASN A 63 64.17 20.28 7.59
CA ASN A 63 64.22 21.62 6.98
C ASN A 63 62.95 22.32 6.42
N ASN A 64 62.54 23.36 7.16
CA ASN A 64 62.21 24.68 6.62
C ASN A 64 63.28 25.17 5.60
N ASN A 65 62.90 25.84 4.49
CA ASN A 65 63.36 27.22 4.20
C ASN A 65 62.81 27.86 2.89
N THR A 66 62.39 29.14 2.98
CA THR A 66 62.59 30.28 2.02
C THR A 66 62.22 30.21 0.51
N LYS A 67 62.07 31.30 -0.26
CA LYS A 67 61.68 32.74 -0.09
C LYS A 67 61.96 33.47 -1.44
N THR A 68 61.30 34.62 -1.72
CA THR A 68 61.72 35.68 -2.67
C THR A 68 61.79 35.31 -4.18
N ASN A 69 61.66 36.22 -5.18
CA ASN A 69 61.39 37.66 -5.17
C ASN A 69 60.78 38.19 -6.50
N SER A 70 60.43 39.50 -6.49
CA SER A 70 60.47 40.46 -7.62
C SER A 70 59.38 40.45 -8.72
N SER A 71 59.00 41.58 -9.33
CA SER A 71 59.12 43.02 -8.93
C SER A 71 58.45 43.97 -9.96
N ASN A 72 57.94 45.12 -9.48
CA ASN A 72 57.68 46.37 -10.23
C ASN A 72 56.54 46.35 -11.31
N GLU A 73 55.88 47.47 -11.66
CA GLU A 73 56.11 48.90 -11.32
C GLU A 73 54.83 49.77 -11.38
N SER A 74 54.82 50.90 -10.63
CA SER A 74 54.18 52.23 -10.91
C SER A 74 52.69 52.36 -11.32
N THR A 75 51.93 53.43 -11.00
CA THR A 75 52.17 54.77 -10.38
C THR A 75 51.08 55.06 -9.30
N ASP A 76 51.34 55.78 -8.19
CA ASP A 76 51.19 57.26 -7.99
C ASP A 76 49.77 57.83 -8.30
N SER A 77 49.14 58.73 -7.53
CA SER A 77 49.66 59.70 -6.54
C SER A 77 48.63 60.23 -5.49
N THR A 78 49.13 61.13 -4.62
CA THR A 78 48.48 62.17 -3.78
C THR A 78 47.04 62.63 -4.14
N ALA A 79 46.10 63.06 -3.27
CA ALA A 79 46.02 63.69 -1.94
C ALA A 79 45.41 65.12 -1.96
N THR A 80 44.59 65.43 -0.94
CA THR A 80 44.20 66.77 -0.41
C THR A 80 43.48 67.85 -1.28
N SER A 81 42.30 68.24 -0.79
CA SER A 81 41.84 69.63 -0.54
C SER A 81 41.66 70.64 -1.68
N SER A 82 40.41 71.11 -1.87
CA SER A 82 39.99 72.53 -1.72
C SER A 82 38.54 72.77 -2.21
N THR A 83 37.77 73.78 -1.76
CA THR A 83 37.62 74.52 -0.48
C THR A 83 36.22 75.20 -0.47
N LYS A 84 35.85 75.88 0.64
CA LYS A 84 34.67 76.76 0.87
C LYS A 84 33.33 76.03 1.12
N THR A 85 32.53 76.36 2.14
CA THR A 85 32.65 77.40 3.21
C THR A 85 32.08 76.90 4.55
N ALA A 86 32.41 77.59 5.64
CA ALA A 86 31.67 77.57 6.92
C ALA A 86 30.22 78.13 6.74
N THR A 87 29.30 78.19 7.72
CA THR A 87 29.48 78.63 9.12
C THR A 87 28.27 78.32 10.04
N THR A 88 28.54 77.90 11.28
CA THR A 88 27.85 78.21 12.58
C THR A 88 26.31 78.11 12.84
N THR A 89 25.99 77.58 14.04
CA THR A 89 24.93 78.00 15.03
C THR A 89 23.43 77.81 14.73
N VAL A 90 22.48 77.72 15.70
CA VAL A 90 22.41 77.17 17.09
C VAL A 90 20.90 77.13 17.54
N SER A 91 20.49 76.10 18.30
CA SER A 91 19.34 75.97 19.26
C SER A 91 17.92 76.56 19.04
N THR A 92 16.91 75.80 19.54
CA THR A 92 15.62 76.24 20.19
C THR A 92 14.53 76.94 19.31
N VAL A 93 13.20 77.01 19.64
CA VAL A 93 12.34 76.48 20.74
C VAL A 93 10.87 76.26 20.25
N ALA A 94 10.00 75.65 21.07
CA ALA A 94 8.59 75.31 20.79
C ALA A 94 7.55 76.46 20.86
N THR A 95 6.31 76.21 20.37
CA THR A 95 5.02 76.51 21.08
C THR A 95 3.76 75.99 20.31
N ALA A 96 2.60 75.95 20.99
CA ALA A 96 1.25 75.56 20.50
C ALA A 96 0.30 76.82 20.51
N PRO A 97 -1.07 76.82 20.61
CA PRO A 97 -2.11 75.76 20.77
C PRO A 97 -3.51 76.02 20.08
N THR A 98 -4.57 75.27 20.48
CA THR A 98 -6.05 75.57 20.44
C THR A 98 -6.81 75.71 19.09
N ALA A 99 -8.15 75.56 18.94
CA ALA A 99 -9.25 74.84 19.66
C ALA A 99 -10.64 74.94 18.91
N THR A 100 -11.74 74.40 19.49
CA THR A 100 -13.21 74.72 19.36
C THR A 100 -14.14 74.23 18.19
N THR A 101 -15.13 73.38 18.57
CA THR A 101 -16.62 73.36 18.34
C THR A 101 -17.35 73.42 16.96
N ASP A 102 -18.22 72.40 16.72
CA ASP A 102 -19.67 72.36 16.34
C ASP A 102 -20.51 73.63 15.98
N PRO A 103 -21.76 73.53 15.40
CA PRO A 103 -22.45 72.48 14.60
C PRO A 103 -23.33 73.04 13.41
N ILE A 104 -24.24 72.24 12.78
CA ILE A 104 -25.66 72.56 12.34
C ILE A 104 -26.22 71.85 11.05
N LYS A 105 -27.30 71.07 11.28
CA LYS A 105 -28.58 70.73 10.58
C LYS A 105 -29.00 71.22 9.15
N ASP A 106 -29.80 70.34 8.50
CA ASP A 106 -30.92 70.58 7.52
C ASP A 106 -30.59 71.05 6.08
N THR A 107 -31.35 70.76 5.00
CA THR A 107 -32.66 70.06 4.75
C THR A 107 -32.49 69.07 3.53
N SER A 108 -33.43 68.53 2.72
CA SER A 108 -34.92 68.57 2.52
C SER A 108 -35.40 67.43 1.58
N LEU A 109 -36.61 66.85 1.81
CA LEU A 109 -37.49 66.19 0.78
C LEU A 109 -36.87 64.96 0.03
N THR A 110 -37.46 64.16 -0.91
CA THR A 110 -38.81 63.76 -1.43
C THR A 110 -38.61 62.42 -2.22
N SER A 111 -39.58 61.56 -2.61
CA SER A 111 -41.05 61.41 -2.47
C SER A 111 -41.43 59.91 -2.70
N ASN A 112 -42.72 59.53 -2.77
CA ASN A 112 -43.20 58.16 -3.07
C ASN A 112 -44.63 58.14 -3.68
N PRO A 113 -45.04 57.09 -4.40
CA PRO A 113 -46.37 56.47 -4.22
C PRO A 113 -46.35 54.91 -4.22
N VAL A 114 -46.93 54.19 -3.22
CA VAL A 114 -48.35 53.71 -3.14
C VAL A 114 -48.64 52.55 -4.13
N SER A 115 -49.23 51.39 -3.80
CA SER A 115 -50.26 50.94 -2.80
C SER A 115 -49.95 49.52 -2.25
N GLU A 116 -50.57 48.95 -1.21
CA GLU A 116 -51.36 49.37 -0.02
C GLU A 116 -51.49 48.14 0.93
N ASN A 117 -51.38 48.27 2.27
CA ASN A 117 -52.47 48.34 3.29
C ASN A 117 -53.17 46.98 3.56
N THR A 118 -53.56 46.51 4.77
CA THR A 118 -53.98 47.13 6.06
C THR A 118 -53.53 46.31 7.29
N THR A 119 -52.80 46.86 8.28
CA THR A 119 -53.22 47.43 9.60
C THR A 119 -53.85 46.52 10.67
N ASN A 120 -53.23 46.53 11.88
CA ASN A 120 -53.80 46.46 13.26
C ASN A 120 -54.76 45.30 13.64
N VAL A 121 -54.63 44.67 14.83
CA VAL A 121 -55.12 45.15 16.14
C VAL A 121 -54.59 44.22 17.26
N SER A 122 -54.67 44.65 18.53
CA SER A 122 -54.35 43.86 19.74
C SER A 122 -55.40 42.82 20.09
N GLU A 123 -55.00 41.66 20.63
CA GLU A 123 -55.59 41.03 21.85
C GLU A 123 -54.90 39.70 22.20
N ALA A 124 -54.94 39.33 23.48
CA ALA A 124 -54.72 37.96 23.96
C ALA A 124 -56.08 37.40 24.41
N PRO A 125 -56.27 36.07 24.49
CA PRO A 125 -56.50 35.52 25.84
C PRO A 125 -56.11 34.03 26.06
N THR A 126 -55.73 33.70 27.31
CA THR A 126 -56.10 32.50 28.15
C THR A 126 -56.01 31.05 27.62
N ALA A 127 -55.83 30.00 28.43
CA ALA A 127 -55.36 29.79 29.83
C ALA A 127 -55.17 28.26 30.01
N SER A 128 -54.31 27.74 30.90
CA SER A 128 -54.53 27.54 32.36
C SER A 128 -53.16 27.44 33.09
N THR A 129 -52.87 28.13 34.20
CA THR A 129 -53.30 27.91 35.61
C THR A 129 -52.99 26.49 36.12
N GLU A 130 -52.31 26.26 37.25
CA GLU A 130 -52.18 27.02 38.52
C GLU A 130 -50.70 27.26 38.92
N SER A 131 -50.25 28.44 39.42
CA SER A 131 -50.20 28.95 40.83
C SER A 131 -49.69 27.94 41.88
N LYS A 132 -48.78 28.25 42.84
CA LYS A 132 -48.22 29.51 43.45
C LYS A 132 -46.85 29.18 44.13
N ASP A 133 -46.03 30.06 44.72
CA ASP A 133 -46.15 31.47 45.20
C ASP A 133 -44.79 32.23 45.08
N ILE A 134 -44.70 33.50 45.54
CA ILE A 134 -43.60 34.45 45.21
C ILE A 134 -42.84 35.00 46.44
N THR A 135 -41.49 35.09 46.39
CA THR A 135 -40.73 36.22 47.02
C THR A 135 -39.29 36.43 46.51
N ILE A 136 -39.01 37.66 46.05
CA ILE A 136 -37.70 38.32 45.75
C ILE A 136 -38.00 39.82 46.04
N PRO A 137 -37.18 40.66 46.74
CA PRO A 137 -35.73 40.86 46.52
C PRO A 137 -34.84 41.20 47.77
N SER A 138 -33.50 41.24 47.59
CA SER A 138 -32.70 42.48 47.69
C SER A 138 -31.18 42.23 47.62
N THR A 139 -30.41 43.26 47.25
CA THR A 139 -28.94 43.31 47.13
C THR A 139 -28.28 43.79 48.44
N GLY A 140 -27.02 43.38 48.74
CA GLY A 140 -26.33 43.97 49.91
C GLY A 140 -24.97 43.45 50.42
N VAL A 141 -23.90 43.53 49.62
CA VAL A 141 -22.50 43.96 50.00
C VAL A 141 -21.68 43.23 51.11
N SER A 142 -20.33 43.28 50.94
CA SER A 142 -19.22 43.13 51.92
C SER A 142 -18.77 41.75 52.46
N ASP A 143 -17.61 41.33 51.94
CA ASP A 143 -16.32 41.06 52.64
C ASP A 143 -16.17 40.02 53.77
N VAL A 144 -15.16 39.15 53.58
CA VAL A 144 -14.07 38.69 54.49
C VAL A 144 -13.33 37.58 53.70
N ALA A 145 -12.16 37.81 53.10
CA ALA A 145 -10.82 38.00 53.68
C ALA A 145 -10.12 36.69 54.12
N SER A 146 -8.78 36.67 54.02
CA SER A 146 -7.87 35.56 54.33
C SER A 146 -7.80 35.26 55.86
N ASP A 147 -7.12 34.24 56.38
CA ASP A 147 -5.91 33.55 55.89
C ASP A 147 -5.72 32.13 56.48
N THR A 148 -4.64 31.49 56.04
CA THR A 148 -4.06 30.20 56.45
C THR A 148 -3.84 30.00 57.97
N THR A 149 -4.00 28.76 58.44
CA THR A 149 -2.86 27.87 58.78
C THR A 149 -3.34 26.50 59.32
N SER A 150 -2.56 25.44 59.06
CA SER A 150 -2.75 24.09 59.65
C SER A 150 -2.05 24.00 61.02
N PRO A 151 -2.37 23.03 61.92
CA PRO A 151 -1.55 21.81 61.88
C PRO A 151 -2.15 20.49 62.47
N THR A 152 -1.39 19.40 62.22
CA THR A 152 -1.13 18.22 63.09
C THR A 152 -2.10 17.01 63.16
N VAL A 153 -1.54 15.91 63.68
CA VAL A 153 -1.91 14.50 63.39
C VAL A 153 -1.86 13.66 64.67
N SER A 154 -2.87 12.81 64.94
CA SER A 154 -2.84 11.59 65.80
C SER A 154 -4.26 11.06 66.06
N ALA A 155 -4.52 9.82 66.49
CA ALA A 155 -3.84 8.52 66.32
C ALA A 155 -4.69 7.37 66.94
N THR A 156 -4.54 6.15 66.41
CA THR A 156 -4.71 4.84 67.11
C THR A 156 -6.06 4.35 67.71
N GLN A 157 -6.30 3.04 67.51
CA GLN A 157 -7.10 2.10 68.32
C GLN A 157 -8.66 2.22 68.32
N SER A 158 -9.44 1.19 68.71
CA SER A 158 -9.33 -0.29 68.54
C SER A 158 -10.53 -0.99 69.22
N ALA A 159 -11.13 -2.02 68.58
CA ALA A 159 -12.01 -3.08 69.16
C ALA A 159 -13.28 -2.61 69.96
N ALA A 160 -14.42 -3.32 70.06
CA ALA A 160 -14.68 -4.76 70.08
C ALA A 160 -16.21 -5.05 70.04
N THR A 161 -16.58 -6.27 69.60
CA THR A 161 -17.73 -7.11 70.09
C THR A 161 -19.16 -6.53 70.18
N SER A 162 -20.14 -7.07 69.41
CA SER A 162 -21.02 -8.23 69.76
C SER A 162 -22.34 -7.80 70.47
N THR A 163 -23.52 -8.43 70.37
CA THR A 163 -23.97 -9.75 69.86
C THR A 163 -25.50 -9.71 69.60
N LEU A 164 -26.08 -10.62 68.79
CA LEU A 164 -27.25 -11.50 69.12
C LEU A 164 -27.97 -12.08 67.88
N VAL A 165 -28.19 -13.41 67.85
CA VAL A 165 -29.09 -14.13 66.92
C VAL A 165 -29.61 -15.43 67.56
N PRO A 166 -30.92 -15.74 67.41
CA PRO A 166 -31.42 -17.13 67.42
C PRO A 166 -32.41 -17.43 66.25
N ALA A 167 -32.63 -18.67 65.78
CA ALA A 167 -31.92 -19.95 65.99
C ALA A 167 -32.44 -21.08 65.06
N THR A 168 -31.52 -21.95 64.56
CA THR A 168 -31.71 -23.40 64.24
C THR A 168 -32.70 -23.81 63.11
N LYS A 169 -32.59 -24.97 62.40
CA LYS A 169 -31.71 -26.18 62.40
C LYS A 169 -31.90 -26.89 61.02
N THR A 170 -31.14 -27.86 60.46
CA THR A 170 -29.92 -28.69 60.73
C THR A 170 -29.30 -28.98 59.31
N ALA A 171 -28.35 -29.86 58.96
CA ALA A 171 -27.53 -30.92 59.57
C ALA A 171 -26.22 -31.10 58.74
N THR A 172 -25.05 -31.41 59.32
CA THR A 172 -24.39 -32.75 59.47
C THR A 172 -24.41 -33.64 58.20
N VAL A 173 -23.28 -34.15 57.67
CA VAL A 173 -22.24 -34.96 58.38
C VAL A 173 -20.82 -34.89 57.71
N THR A 174 -19.78 -34.76 58.55
CA THR A 174 -18.30 -35.05 58.42
C THR A 174 -17.46 -34.73 57.16
N THR A 175 -16.33 -34.04 57.40
CA THR A 175 -14.99 -34.48 56.95
C THR A 175 -14.30 -35.31 58.05
N PRO A 176 -13.30 -36.16 57.73
CA PRO A 176 -11.91 -35.98 58.23
C PRO A 176 -10.84 -36.49 57.21
N ASP A 177 -9.50 -36.44 57.37
CA ASP A 177 -8.57 -35.89 58.37
C ASP A 177 -7.24 -35.46 57.68
N SER A 178 -6.26 -35.03 58.47
CA SER A 178 -4.84 -34.69 58.21
C SER A 178 -3.96 -35.88 57.70
N SER A 179 -2.71 -35.70 57.22
CA SER A 179 -1.54 -35.35 58.07
C SER A 179 -0.17 -35.31 57.34
N THR A 180 0.74 -34.42 57.81
CA THR A 180 2.25 -34.53 57.77
C THR A 180 3.02 -34.54 56.42
N THR A 181 4.26 -34.03 56.23
CA THR A 181 5.28 -33.34 57.09
C THR A 181 6.38 -32.61 56.27
N THR A 182 7.07 -31.61 56.88
CA THR A 182 8.46 -31.10 56.60
C THR A 182 8.86 -30.63 55.19
N ALA A 183 9.19 -29.34 54.96
CA ALA A 183 10.48 -28.62 55.17
C ALA A 183 11.53 -28.85 54.03
N ASN A 184 12.44 -27.93 53.64
CA ASN A 184 12.89 -26.64 54.22
C ASN A 184 13.50 -25.68 53.14
N THR A 185 13.70 -24.39 53.49
CA THR A 185 14.64 -23.39 52.91
C THR A 185 14.55 -22.94 51.44
N ALA A 186 14.52 -21.60 51.24
CA ALA A 186 14.75 -20.85 50.00
C ALA A 186 16.26 -20.50 49.82
N VAL A 187 16.78 -19.73 48.83
CA VAL A 187 16.24 -18.74 47.86
C VAL A 187 17.12 -18.76 46.58
N LYS A 188 16.55 -18.57 45.37
CA LYS A 188 17.20 -17.78 44.30
C LYS A 188 16.24 -17.31 43.19
N ASP A 189 16.44 -16.06 42.78
CA ASP A 189 16.10 -15.35 41.52
C ASP A 189 14.85 -15.74 40.70
N PRO A 190 13.84 -14.86 40.59
CA PRO A 190 12.75 -15.01 39.63
C PRO A 190 13.15 -14.46 38.25
N ILE A 191 13.34 -15.34 37.27
CA ILE A 191 13.38 -14.97 35.84
C ILE A 191 12.18 -15.61 35.14
N THR A 192 11.48 -14.81 34.34
CA THR A 192 10.27 -15.18 33.61
C THR A 192 10.54 -16.32 32.62
N LYS A 193 10.00 -17.51 32.91
CA LYS A 193 9.95 -18.62 31.96
C LYS A 193 8.50 -19.03 31.73
N THR A 194 7.97 -18.62 30.58
CA THR A 194 6.62 -19.00 30.11
C THR A 194 6.53 -20.52 29.98
N ALA A 195 5.80 -21.17 30.88
CA ALA A 195 5.71 -22.62 30.94
C ALA A 195 4.65 -23.14 29.95
N THR A 196 5.06 -23.48 28.74
CA THR A 196 4.26 -24.28 27.82
C THR A 196 4.13 -25.72 28.33
N MET A 197 3.02 -26.02 29.01
CA MET A 197 2.58 -27.38 29.34
C MET A 197 1.11 -27.57 28.95
N PRO A 198 0.67 -28.84 28.75
CA PRO A 198 -0.16 -29.13 27.59
C PRO A 198 -1.66 -28.87 27.81
N VAL A 199 -2.32 -28.44 26.73
CA VAL A 199 -3.77 -28.60 26.58
C VAL A 199 -4.07 -30.09 26.43
N ALA A 200 -4.25 -30.77 27.56
CA ALA A 200 -4.82 -32.10 27.59
C ALA A 200 -6.26 -32.02 27.08
N THR A 201 -6.56 -32.66 25.96
CA THR A 201 -7.90 -32.64 25.35
C THR A 201 -8.90 -33.39 26.23
N PRO A 202 -9.94 -32.73 26.78
CA PRO A 202 -11.01 -33.41 27.51
C PRO A 202 -11.90 -34.13 26.50
N LYS A 203 -11.63 -35.42 26.30
CA LYS A 203 -12.57 -36.34 25.65
C LYS A 203 -13.77 -36.55 26.59
N VAL A 204 -14.94 -36.86 26.01
CA VAL A 204 -16.28 -36.97 26.66
C VAL A 204 -16.97 -35.60 26.79
N ALA A 205 -18.16 -35.35 26.22
CA ALA A 205 -19.01 -36.19 25.36
C ALA A 205 -19.67 -35.36 24.24
N VAL A 206 -20.03 -36.02 23.14
CA VAL A 206 -20.97 -35.44 22.17
C VAL A 206 -22.38 -35.57 22.72
N VAL A 207 -22.99 -34.44 23.07
CA VAL A 207 -24.42 -34.29 23.28
C VAL A 207 -24.87 -33.13 22.40
N GLY A 208 -25.68 -33.42 21.39
CA GLY A 208 -26.29 -32.37 20.57
C GLY A 208 -27.39 -31.67 21.36
N THR A 209 -27.53 -30.37 21.17
CA THR A 209 -28.65 -29.58 21.69
C THR A 209 -29.55 -29.18 20.54
N ASP A 210 -30.59 -29.97 20.31
CA ASP A 210 -31.70 -29.59 19.44
C ASP A 210 -32.40 -28.33 19.97
N ALA A 211 -32.94 -27.52 19.06
CA ALA A 211 -33.87 -26.43 19.37
C ALA A 211 -35.29 -26.79 18.91
N THR A 212 -35.77 -27.98 19.26
CA THR A 212 -37.13 -28.45 18.96
C THR A 212 -37.81 -29.05 20.19
N ASP A 213 -38.52 -28.22 20.94
CA ASP A 213 -39.58 -28.70 21.85
C ASP A 213 -40.80 -27.75 21.82
N VAL A 214 -41.33 -27.57 20.61
CA VAL A 214 -42.74 -27.22 20.39
C VAL A 214 -43.49 -28.55 20.20
N PRO A 215 -44.68 -28.77 20.81
CA PRO A 215 -45.20 -30.13 21.03
C PRO A 215 -45.28 -31.00 19.77
N ASN A 216 -44.66 -32.17 19.84
CA ASN A 216 -44.42 -33.07 18.71
C ASN A 216 -45.69 -33.77 18.22
N GLY A 217 -46.44 -33.10 17.35
CA GLY A 217 -47.45 -33.71 16.46
C GLY A 217 -46.81 -34.14 15.14
N LEU A 218 -47.01 -35.40 14.75
CA LEU A 218 -46.31 -36.07 13.64
C LEU A 218 -46.21 -35.23 12.35
N ALA A 219 -44.99 -34.89 11.94
CA ALA A 219 -44.68 -34.37 10.60
C ALA A 219 -44.19 -35.50 9.66
N THR A 220 -44.61 -35.44 8.41
CA THR A 220 -44.32 -36.45 7.36
C THR A 220 -43.06 -36.11 6.54
N ALA A 221 -42.61 -37.06 5.72
CA ALA A 221 -41.45 -36.89 4.84
C ALA A 221 -41.61 -35.70 3.86
N PRO A 222 -40.51 -35.02 3.46
CA PRO A 222 -40.56 -33.88 2.56
C PRO A 222 -41.22 -34.28 1.23
N SER A 223 -42.24 -33.53 0.86
CA SER A 223 -43.08 -33.86 -0.28
C SER A 223 -42.44 -33.45 -1.61
N LYS A 224 -42.78 -34.18 -2.67
CA LYS A 224 -42.18 -34.02 -3.99
C LYS A 224 -43.11 -33.23 -4.89
N LEU A 225 -42.81 -31.96 -5.12
CA LEU A 225 -43.44 -31.16 -6.16
C LEU A 225 -43.27 -31.84 -7.55
N THR A 226 -44.33 -31.80 -8.35
CA THR A 226 -44.42 -32.39 -9.69
C THR A 226 -44.94 -31.36 -10.69
N SER A 227 -44.26 -31.19 -11.82
CA SER A 227 -44.65 -30.20 -12.84
C SER A 227 -45.99 -30.56 -13.51
N ILE A 228 -46.93 -29.61 -13.60
CA ILE A 228 -48.16 -29.81 -14.37
C ILE A 228 -47.85 -29.80 -15.87
N ASP A 229 -48.21 -30.88 -16.56
CA ASP A 229 -48.17 -30.95 -18.02
C ASP A 229 -49.42 -30.29 -18.62
N THR A 230 -49.33 -29.00 -18.97
CA THR A 230 -50.43 -28.23 -19.55
C THR A 230 -50.84 -28.69 -20.96
N THR A 231 -50.15 -29.66 -21.57
CA THR A 231 -50.68 -30.35 -22.76
C THR A 231 -51.81 -31.30 -22.38
N ASN A 232 -51.67 -32.01 -21.25
CA ASN A 232 -52.59 -33.03 -20.75
C ASN A 232 -53.64 -32.50 -19.77
N TYR A 233 -53.38 -31.38 -19.09
CA TYR A 233 -54.27 -30.76 -18.10
C TYR A 233 -54.69 -29.34 -18.49
N THR A 234 -55.88 -28.92 -18.06
CA THR A 234 -56.28 -27.51 -17.95
C THR A 234 -56.23 -27.09 -16.48
N VAL A 235 -55.74 -25.87 -16.22
CA VAL A 235 -55.64 -25.29 -14.87
C VAL A 235 -56.57 -24.08 -14.80
N SER A 236 -57.56 -24.09 -13.92
CA SER A 236 -58.48 -22.95 -13.72
C SER A 236 -58.36 -22.41 -12.31
N SER A 237 -58.40 -21.09 -12.14
CA SER A 237 -58.48 -20.42 -10.83
C SER A 237 -59.92 -20.28 -10.35
N VAL A 238 -60.14 -20.34 -9.04
CA VAL A 238 -61.42 -19.91 -8.43
C VAL A 238 -61.41 -18.38 -8.29
N GLY A 239 -62.27 -17.66 -9.01
CA GLY A 239 -62.40 -16.20 -8.88
C GLY A 239 -62.19 -15.43 -10.19
N LYS A 240 -61.80 -14.15 -10.08
CA LYS A 240 -61.53 -13.24 -11.20
C LYS A 240 -60.04 -12.87 -11.28
N HIS A 241 -59.19 -13.88 -11.24
CA HIS A 241 -57.74 -13.75 -11.33
C HIS A 241 -57.26 -13.79 -12.79
N THR A 242 -55.97 -13.61 -13.02
CA THR A 242 -55.36 -13.92 -14.33
C THR A 242 -55.55 -15.41 -14.64
N ASP A 243 -55.78 -15.78 -15.91
CA ASP A 243 -56.08 -17.17 -16.29
C ASP A 243 -54.95 -18.10 -15.81
N ALA A 244 -55.29 -19.06 -14.95
CA ALA A 244 -54.32 -20.00 -14.40
C ALA A 244 -53.66 -20.90 -15.47
N ASN A 245 -54.22 -20.99 -16.68
CA ASN A 245 -53.59 -21.64 -17.84
C ASN A 245 -52.44 -20.84 -18.46
N ASP A 246 -52.30 -19.55 -18.14
CA ASP A 246 -51.24 -18.70 -18.69
C ASP A 246 -49.94 -18.79 -17.87
N PHE A 247 -49.97 -19.48 -16.73
CA PHE A 247 -48.83 -19.77 -15.87
C PHE A 247 -48.33 -21.21 -16.02
N THR A 248 -47.09 -21.45 -15.59
CA THR A 248 -46.56 -22.79 -15.36
C THR A 248 -46.57 -23.11 -13.87
N TRP A 249 -46.87 -24.36 -13.54
CA TRP A 249 -47.16 -24.80 -12.18
C TRP A 249 -46.43 -26.09 -11.83
N SER A 250 -46.16 -26.28 -10.54
CA SER A 250 -45.89 -27.59 -9.96
C SER A 250 -46.79 -27.84 -8.76
N VAL A 251 -47.14 -29.09 -8.50
CA VAL A 251 -48.10 -29.51 -7.46
C VAL A 251 -47.54 -30.64 -6.61
N ASP A 252 -47.94 -30.63 -5.34
CA ASP A 252 -47.73 -31.71 -4.38
C ASP A 252 -49.08 -32.36 -4.06
N ASP A 253 -49.23 -33.58 -4.58
CA ASP A 253 -50.44 -34.39 -4.43
C ASP A 253 -50.76 -34.77 -2.97
N ASN A 254 -49.78 -34.78 -2.07
CA ASN A 254 -49.95 -35.27 -0.70
C ASN A 254 -50.51 -34.18 0.23
N ASN A 255 -50.02 -32.94 0.09
CA ASN A 255 -50.47 -31.81 0.90
C ASN A 255 -51.53 -30.95 0.18
N ASN A 256 -51.83 -31.22 -1.09
CA ASN A 256 -52.75 -30.45 -1.94
C ASN A 256 -52.31 -28.98 -2.11
N VAL A 257 -51.01 -28.77 -2.37
CA VAL A 257 -50.43 -27.43 -2.58
C VAL A 257 -49.82 -27.28 -3.98
N ALA A 258 -49.76 -26.04 -4.46
CA ALA A 258 -49.21 -25.65 -5.75
C ALA A 258 -48.14 -24.56 -5.61
N SER A 259 -47.13 -24.62 -6.47
CA SER A 259 -46.10 -23.60 -6.63
C SER A 259 -46.11 -23.05 -8.05
N LEU A 260 -46.17 -21.73 -8.18
CA LEU A 260 -46.13 -20.97 -9.43
C LEU A 260 -44.69 -20.92 -9.94
N THR A 261 -44.38 -21.70 -10.98
CA THR A 261 -43.01 -21.84 -11.50
C THR A 261 -42.67 -20.91 -12.66
N GLY A 262 -43.63 -20.09 -13.11
CA GLY A 262 -43.42 -19.07 -14.14
C GLY A 262 -44.59 -18.93 -15.11
N THR A 263 -44.28 -18.60 -16.37
CA THR A 263 -45.27 -18.11 -17.35
C THR A 263 -45.24 -18.87 -18.67
N THR A 264 -46.40 -19.05 -19.28
CA THR A 264 -46.52 -19.45 -20.69
C THR A 264 -46.39 -18.22 -21.61
N ASN A 265 -46.14 -18.47 -22.90
CA ASN A 265 -46.04 -17.42 -23.93
C ASN A 265 -47.34 -16.61 -24.16
N LYS A 266 -48.48 -17.00 -23.57
CA LYS A 266 -49.77 -16.29 -23.71
C LYS A 266 -49.89 -15.06 -22.82
N LEU A 267 -49.30 -15.10 -21.62
CA LEU A 267 -49.38 -14.02 -20.63
C LEU A 267 -48.96 -12.66 -21.22
N ALA A 268 -48.09 -12.73 -22.25
CA ALA A 268 -47.57 -11.62 -23.04
C ALA A 268 -48.62 -10.80 -23.83
N THR A 269 -49.78 -11.37 -24.18
CA THR A 269 -50.77 -10.69 -25.04
C THR A 269 -52.02 -10.23 -24.31
N ASP A 270 -52.47 -10.96 -23.29
CA ASP A 270 -53.86 -10.86 -22.81
C ASP A 270 -54.00 -10.07 -21.50
N THR A 271 -52.89 -9.83 -20.78
CA THR A 271 -52.88 -9.24 -19.42
C THR A 271 -52.70 -7.72 -19.37
N GLY A 272 -52.19 -7.10 -20.43
CA GLY A 272 -51.69 -5.72 -20.38
C GLY A 272 -50.52 -5.51 -19.40
N GLY A 273 -49.87 -6.58 -18.92
CA GLY A 273 -48.80 -6.55 -17.92
C GLY A 273 -49.27 -6.66 -16.46
N LEU A 274 -50.56 -6.90 -16.19
CA LEU A 274 -51.10 -7.16 -14.85
C LEU A 274 -51.22 -8.66 -14.57
N VAL A 275 -50.55 -9.12 -13.51
CA VAL A 275 -50.60 -10.50 -13.00
C VAL A 275 -51.32 -10.51 -11.66
N ASP A 276 -52.50 -11.12 -11.59
CA ASP A 276 -53.25 -11.37 -10.35
C ASP A 276 -53.21 -12.86 -10.03
N ILE A 277 -52.47 -13.24 -8.99
CA ILE A 277 -52.10 -14.63 -8.67
C ILE A 277 -53.21 -15.26 -7.82
N PRO A 278 -53.86 -16.35 -8.28
CA PRO A 278 -54.96 -16.96 -7.56
C PRO A 278 -54.49 -17.68 -6.28
N SER A 279 -55.32 -17.64 -5.24
CA SER A 279 -55.10 -18.39 -3.98
C SER A 279 -55.25 -19.91 -4.14
N THR A 280 -56.02 -20.35 -5.13
CA THR A 280 -56.32 -21.75 -5.41
C THR A 280 -56.38 -22.02 -6.91
N ILE A 281 -55.88 -23.18 -7.32
CA ILE A 281 -56.00 -23.70 -8.69
C ILE A 281 -56.67 -25.07 -8.71
N THR A 282 -57.49 -25.28 -9.73
CA THR A 282 -58.20 -26.53 -10.03
C THR A 282 -57.56 -27.16 -11.26
N VAL A 283 -56.95 -28.32 -11.11
CA VAL A 283 -56.26 -29.05 -12.18
C VAL A 283 -57.17 -30.16 -12.71
N THR A 284 -57.51 -30.10 -14.00
CA THR A 284 -58.48 -31.02 -14.63
C THR A 284 -57.88 -31.71 -15.85
N SER A 285 -58.03 -33.03 -15.94
CA SER A 285 -57.52 -33.84 -17.06
C SER A 285 -58.32 -33.61 -18.35
N LYS A 286 -57.63 -33.44 -19.49
CA LYS A 286 -58.29 -33.24 -20.78
C LYS A 286 -58.79 -34.57 -21.35
N GLY A 287 -60.11 -34.74 -21.39
CA GLY A 287 -60.77 -35.78 -22.19
C GLY A 287 -61.42 -36.94 -21.42
N SER A 288 -61.45 -36.90 -20.08
CA SER A 288 -62.24 -37.84 -19.26
C SER A 288 -62.85 -37.13 -18.04
N THR A 289 -63.96 -37.65 -17.53
CA THR A 289 -65.01 -36.80 -16.92
C THR A 289 -64.93 -36.57 -15.41
N THR A 290 -63.97 -37.13 -14.66
CA THR A 290 -64.10 -37.21 -13.18
C THR A 290 -62.86 -36.90 -12.32
N THR A 291 -61.66 -36.69 -12.88
CA THR A 291 -60.47 -36.31 -12.07
C THR A 291 -60.14 -34.83 -12.26
N SER A 292 -60.78 -34.02 -11.42
CA SER A 292 -60.43 -32.63 -11.15
C SER A 292 -59.96 -32.53 -9.69
N LYS A 293 -58.91 -31.78 -9.41
CA LYS A 293 -58.35 -31.64 -8.05
C LYS A 293 -57.91 -30.20 -7.78
N ASP A 294 -58.30 -29.69 -6.62
CA ASP A 294 -57.95 -28.36 -6.14
C ASP A 294 -56.63 -28.39 -5.34
N TYR A 295 -55.85 -27.31 -5.47
CA TYR A 295 -54.60 -27.09 -4.76
C TYR A 295 -54.54 -25.63 -4.28
N THR A 296 -54.10 -25.42 -3.03
CA THR A 296 -53.77 -24.09 -2.51
C THR A 296 -52.45 -23.62 -3.10
N VAL A 297 -52.39 -22.40 -3.64
CA VAL A 297 -51.15 -21.82 -4.16
C VAL A 297 -50.33 -21.29 -3.00
N THR A 298 -49.22 -21.97 -2.66
CA THR A 298 -48.42 -21.65 -1.46
C THR A 298 -47.08 -21.01 -1.75
N SER A 299 -46.61 -21.00 -2.99
CA SER A 299 -45.35 -20.31 -3.30
C SER A 299 -45.22 -19.82 -4.73
N ILE A 300 -44.41 -18.78 -4.91
CA ILE A 300 -43.86 -18.36 -6.19
C ILE A 300 -42.43 -18.89 -6.27
N GLY A 301 -42.18 -19.79 -7.22
CA GLY A 301 -40.95 -20.57 -7.32
C GLY A 301 -39.71 -19.76 -7.70
N ASN A 302 -38.53 -20.34 -7.47
CA ASN A 302 -37.26 -19.73 -7.82
C ASN A 302 -37.24 -19.27 -9.28
N SER A 303 -36.83 -18.03 -9.50
CA SER A 303 -36.68 -17.40 -10.82
C SER A 303 -37.93 -17.36 -11.72
N ALA A 304 -39.15 -17.56 -11.19
CA ALA A 304 -40.37 -17.78 -11.96
C ALA A 304 -40.65 -16.74 -13.08
N PHE A 305 -40.33 -15.47 -12.85
CA PHE A 305 -40.54 -14.36 -13.79
C PHE A 305 -39.23 -13.64 -14.15
N VAL A 306 -38.05 -14.24 -13.93
CA VAL A 306 -36.75 -13.54 -14.14
C VAL A 306 -36.62 -12.97 -15.55
N GLY A 307 -36.32 -11.67 -15.62
CA GLY A 307 -36.15 -10.95 -16.88
C GLY A 307 -37.45 -10.74 -17.67
N ASN A 308 -38.64 -11.04 -17.11
CA ASN A 308 -39.92 -10.92 -17.82
C ASN A 308 -40.34 -9.45 -17.95
N LYS A 309 -39.83 -8.78 -19.00
CA LYS A 309 -40.07 -7.37 -19.31
C LYS A 309 -41.49 -7.00 -19.74
N ILE A 310 -42.47 -7.90 -19.62
CA ILE A 310 -43.87 -7.66 -20.01
C ILE A 310 -44.74 -7.44 -18.77
N ILE A 311 -44.43 -8.09 -17.65
CA ILE A 311 -45.15 -7.86 -16.40
C ILE A 311 -44.72 -6.53 -15.78
N THR A 312 -45.69 -5.71 -15.37
CA THR A 312 -45.46 -4.37 -14.81
C THR A 312 -46.28 -4.11 -13.54
N SER A 313 -47.26 -4.97 -13.25
CA SER A 313 -47.98 -5.01 -11.99
C SER A 313 -48.19 -6.46 -11.56
N VAL A 314 -47.92 -6.78 -10.30
CA VAL A 314 -48.25 -8.08 -9.70
C VAL A 314 -49.11 -7.89 -8.46
N LYS A 315 -50.08 -8.79 -8.28
CA LYS A 315 -50.91 -8.92 -7.09
C LYS A 315 -50.84 -10.35 -6.57
N VAL A 316 -50.60 -10.48 -5.27
CA VAL A 316 -50.57 -11.74 -4.53
C VAL A 316 -51.80 -11.79 -3.63
N ASN A 317 -52.52 -12.92 -3.63
CA ASN A 317 -53.69 -13.16 -2.80
C ASN A 317 -53.37 -14.26 -1.78
N SER A 318 -54.00 -14.18 -0.60
CA SER A 318 -53.79 -15.09 0.52
C SER A 318 -53.73 -16.57 0.17
N GLY A 319 -52.73 -17.24 0.72
CA GLY A 319 -52.34 -18.62 0.44
C GLY A 319 -50.83 -18.75 0.25
N VAL A 320 -50.17 -17.73 -0.32
CA VAL A 320 -48.75 -17.77 -0.69
C VAL A 320 -47.88 -17.54 0.54
N THR A 321 -47.27 -18.60 1.06
CA THR A 321 -46.36 -18.52 2.22
C THR A 321 -44.97 -18.02 1.85
N ASN A 322 -44.54 -18.16 0.58
CA ASN A 322 -43.18 -17.84 0.14
C ASN A 322 -43.12 -17.24 -1.27
N ILE A 323 -42.44 -16.10 -1.42
CA ILE A 323 -41.93 -15.63 -2.71
C ILE A 323 -40.44 -15.97 -2.73
N ASN A 324 -40.03 -16.97 -3.50
CA ASN A 324 -38.68 -17.54 -3.40
C ASN A 324 -37.64 -16.77 -4.23
N ASP A 325 -36.39 -17.24 -4.18
CA ASP A 325 -35.21 -16.54 -4.71
C ASP A 325 -35.35 -16.16 -6.18
N GLY A 326 -35.12 -14.87 -6.45
CA GLY A 326 -35.18 -14.26 -7.78
C GLY A 326 -36.55 -14.23 -8.42
N ALA A 327 -37.66 -14.54 -7.72
CA ALA A 327 -38.98 -14.77 -8.30
C ALA A 327 -39.42 -13.76 -9.39
N PHE A 328 -39.13 -12.47 -9.22
CA PHE A 328 -39.42 -11.39 -10.18
C PHE A 328 -38.18 -10.61 -10.63
N ALA A 329 -36.95 -11.05 -10.31
CA ALA A 329 -35.74 -10.26 -10.56
C ALA A 329 -35.62 -9.80 -12.02
N TYR A 330 -35.27 -8.53 -12.20
CA TYR A 330 -35.11 -7.88 -13.51
C TYR A 330 -36.39 -7.88 -14.36
N SER A 331 -37.59 -7.84 -13.79
CA SER A 331 -38.85 -7.79 -14.58
C SER A 331 -39.20 -6.43 -15.17
N SER A 332 -38.62 -5.32 -14.69
CA SER A 332 -39.21 -3.97 -14.83
C SER A 332 -40.59 -3.82 -14.17
N LEU A 333 -40.83 -4.55 -13.09
CA LEU A 333 -42.04 -4.46 -12.27
C LEU A 333 -42.19 -3.03 -11.70
N GLN A 334 -43.37 -2.42 -11.80
CA GLN A 334 -43.63 -1.06 -11.31
C GLN A 334 -44.55 -1.01 -10.09
N ASN A 335 -45.45 -2.00 -9.96
CA ASN A 335 -46.46 -2.06 -8.91
C ASN A 335 -46.48 -3.47 -8.31
N ILE A 336 -46.62 -3.54 -6.99
CA ILE A 336 -46.69 -4.78 -6.22
C ILE A 336 -47.80 -4.64 -5.17
N ASP A 337 -48.83 -5.49 -5.25
CA ASP A 337 -49.90 -5.60 -4.26
C ASP A 337 -49.72 -6.92 -3.48
N LEU A 338 -49.08 -6.84 -2.31
CA LEU A 338 -49.03 -7.93 -1.33
C LEU A 338 -50.15 -7.81 -0.28
N SER A 339 -50.92 -6.72 -0.26
CA SER A 339 -51.82 -6.34 0.85
C SER A 339 -52.98 -7.30 1.09
N ASN A 340 -53.20 -8.25 0.18
CA ASN A 340 -54.25 -9.26 0.23
C ASN A 340 -53.74 -10.62 0.73
N ASP A 341 -52.45 -10.74 1.04
CA ASP A 341 -51.84 -11.95 1.59
C ASP A 341 -51.45 -11.75 3.06
N ASN A 342 -52.07 -12.52 3.95
CA ASN A 342 -51.80 -12.58 5.39
C ASN A 342 -51.17 -13.91 5.81
N THR A 343 -50.61 -14.64 4.85
CA THR A 343 -49.92 -15.92 4.99
C THR A 343 -48.47 -15.88 4.51
N LEU A 344 -48.07 -14.84 3.76
CA LEU A 344 -46.71 -14.63 3.28
C LEU A 344 -45.74 -14.48 4.46
N THR A 345 -44.80 -15.43 4.57
CA THR A 345 -43.85 -15.53 5.69
C THR A 345 -42.44 -15.06 5.33
N ALA A 346 -42.05 -15.13 4.06
CA ALA A 346 -40.70 -14.80 3.61
C ALA A 346 -40.66 -14.30 2.15
N ILE A 347 -39.78 -13.32 1.93
CA ILE A 347 -39.37 -12.84 0.61
C ILE A 347 -37.91 -13.29 0.40
N GLY A 348 -37.65 -14.04 -0.67
CA GLY A 348 -36.37 -14.66 -0.96
C GLY A 348 -35.28 -13.70 -1.43
N ASN A 349 -34.08 -14.23 -1.63
CA ASN A 349 -32.93 -13.46 -2.10
C ASN A 349 -33.20 -12.95 -3.53
N LEU A 350 -32.78 -11.72 -3.88
CA LEU A 350 -32.99 -11.11 -5.20
C LEU A 350 -34.46 -11.02 -5.68
N ALA A 351 -35.47 -11.30 -4.84
CA ALA A 351 -36.85 -11.57 -5.28
C ALA A 351 -37.47 -10.51 -6.21
N PHE A 352 -37.13 -9.23 -6.04
CA PHE A 352 -37.57 -8.07 -6.82
C PHE A 352 -36.40 -7.17 -7.25
N ALA A 353 -35.22 -7.76 -7.45
CA ALA A 353 -33.99 -7.01 -7.74
C ALA A 353 -34.03 -6.30 -9.10
N SER A 354 -33.54 -5.05 -9.14
CA SER A 354 -33.39 -4.22 -10.35
C SER A 354 -34.69 -3.99 -11.13
N ASP A 355 -35.76 -3.73 -10.38
CA ASP A 355 -37.09 -3.38 -10.88
C ASP A 355 -37.35 -1.85 -10.84
N GLN A 356 -38.61 -1.46 -10.97
CA GLN A 356 -39.08 -0.06 -10.97
C GLN A 356 -40.22 0.12 -9.96
N ILE A 357 -40.24 -0.67 -8.88
CA ILE A 357 -41.29 -0.63 -7.85
C ILE A 357 -41.30 0.75 -7.20
N LYS A 358 -42.45 1.42 -7.18
CA LYS A 358 -42.58 2.77 -6.62
C LYS A 358 -42.77 2.79 -5.09
N THR A 359 -43.49 1.82 -4.58
CA THR A 359 -43.85 1.67 -3.15
C THR A 359 -44.08 0.19 -2.85
N VAL A 360 -43.70 -0.28 -1.66
CA VAL A 360 -44.05 -1.63 -1.20
C VAL A 360 -44.56 -1.60 0.24
N ASP A 361 -45.78 -2.09 0.42
CA ASP A 361 -46.34 -2.42 1.73
C ASP A 361 -46.15 -3.92 1.95
N ILE A 362 -45.23 -4.29 2.85
CA ILE A 362 -44.92 -5.69 3.14
C ILE A 362 -45.93 -6.21 4.19
N PRO A 363 -46.59 -7.37 3.99
CA PRO A 363 -47.64 -7.83 4.90
C PRO A 363 -47.11 -8.22 6.27
N ASP A 364 -47.88 -7.91 7.33
CA ASP A 364 -47.44 -8.04 8.72
C ASP A 364 -46.95 -9.45 9.14
N SER A 365 -47.33 -10.51 8.39
CA SER A 365 -46.90 -11.90 8.57
C SER A 365 -45.48 -12.22 8.06
N VAL A 366 -44.81 -11.31 7.33
CA VAL A 366 -43.49 -11.55 6.76
C VAL A 366 -42.42 -11.43 7.85
N THR A 367 -41.75 -12.55 8.13
CA THR A 367 -40.69 -12.64 9.16
C THR A 367 -39.29 -12.38 8.62
N THR A 368 -39.05 -12.58 7.32
CA THR A 368 -37.71 -12.46 6.70
C THR A 368 -37.77 -11.78 5.34
N ILE A 369 -36.88 -10.81 5.13
CA ILE A 369 -36.55 -10.22 3.82
C ILE A 369 -35.13 -10.69 3.45
N GLY A 370 -35.00 -11.41 2.34
CA GLY A 370 -33.74 -12.01 1.89
C GLY A 370 -32.69 -11.01 1.38
N ASN A 371 -31.49 -11.52 1.12
CA ASN A 371 -30.38 -10.71 0.62
C ASN A 371 -30.72 -10.14 -0.76
N GLN A 372 -30.39 -8.87 -1.00
CA GLN A 372 -30.60 -8.19 -2.27
C GLN A 372 -32.09 -8.18 -2.74
N ALA A 373 -33.06 -8.42 -1.85
CA ALA A 373 -34.46 -8.68 -2.22
C ALA A 373 -35.10 -7.57 -3.07
N PHE A 374 -34.77 -6.30 -2.84
CA PHE A 374 -35.26 -5.12 -3.56
C PHE A 374 -34.14 -4.25 -4.16
N ILE A 375 -32.87 -4.71 -4.16
CA ILE A 375 -31.70 -3.92 -4.60
C ILE A 375 -31.92 -3.24 -5.97
N TYR A 376 -31.46 -1.99 -6.13
CA TYR A 376 -31.56 -1.18 -7.35
C TYR A 376 -32.99 -0.90 -7.87
N ASN A 377 -34.02 -0.92 -7.01
CA ASN A 377 -35.32 -0.32 -7.30
C ASN A 377 -35.24 1.20 -7.27
N SER A 378 -34.56 1.77 -8.28
CA SER A 378 -34.34 3.21 -8.47
C SER A 378 -35.60 4.07 -8.64
N ALA A 379 -36.80 3.50 -8.53
CA ALA A 379 -38.09 4.21 -8.51
C ALA A 379 -38.79 4.19 -7.13
N LEU A 380 -38.26 3.43 -6.15
CA LEU A 380 -38.85 3.23 -4.84
C LEU A 380 -38.78 4.54 -4.05
N GLU A 381 -39.91 5.01 -3.54
CA GLU A 381 -40.01 6.25 -2.74
C GLU A 381 -40.23 5.94 -1.25
N SER A 382 -40.91 4.83 -0.93
CA SER A 382 -41.21 4.42 0.45
C SER A 382 -41.41 2.91 0.64
N VAL A 383 -41.03 2.42 1.82
CA VAL A 383 -41.23 1.03 2.30
C VAL A 383 -41.98 1.04 3.63
N THR A 384 -43.01 0.21 3.76
CA THR A 384 -43.66 -0.11 5.04
C THR A 384 -43.20 -1.49 5.51
N LEU A 385 -42.52 -1.58 6.65
CA LEU A 385 -42.03 -2.85 7.18
C LEU A 385 -43.11 -3.58 8.02
N PRO A 386 -43.10 -4.92 8.05
CA PRO A 386 -44.15 -5.73 8.68
C PRO A 386 -43.92 -5.91 10.19
N ALA A 387 -45.00 -6.15 10.94
CA ALA A 387 -44.96 -6.31 12.39
C ALA A 387 -44.07 -7.47 12.88
N ASP A 388 -44.20 -8.66 12.27
CA ASP A 388 -43.47 -9.87 12.69
C ASP A 388 -42.06 -10.00 12.07
N LEU A 389 -41.53 -8.95 11.44
CA LEU A 389 -40.19 -8.95 10.84
C LEU A 389 -39.11 -9.28 11.87
N GLN A 390 -38.20 -10.20 11.53
CA GLN A 390 -37.08 -10.59 12.40
C GLN A 390 -35.71 -10.21 11.84
N SER A 391 -35.53 -10.17 10.52
CA SER A 391 -34.27 -9.77 9.88
C SER A 391 -34.46 -9.12 8.51
N ILE A 392 -33.57 -8.17 8.20
CA ILE A 392 -33.39 -7.58 6.88
C ILE A 392 -32.03 -8.04 6.36
N GLY A 393 -32.03 -8.85 5.29
CA GLY A 393 -30.84 -9.42 4.69
C GLY A 393 -29.89 -8.41 4.06
N SER A 394 -28.69 -8.88 3.73
CA SER A 394 -27.62 -8.03 3.20
C SER A 394 -28.01 -7.41 1.86
N GLN A 395 -27.71 -6.11 1.68
CA GLN A 395 -28.06 -5.33 0.48
C GLN A 395 -29.56 -5.31 0.13
N ALA A 396 -30.47 -5.63 1.06
CA ALA A 396 -31.89 -5.84 0.77
C ALA A 396 -32.58 -4.68 0.02
N PHE A 397 -32.25 -3.42 0.34
CA PHE A 397 -32.79 -2.21 -0.28
C PHE A 397 -31.69 -1.30 -0.89
N ALA A 398 -30.48 -1.83 -1.08
CA ALA A 398 -29.34 -0.99 -1.45
C ALA A 398 -29.47 -0.34 -2.84
N ALA A 399 -28.99 0.90 -2.94
CA ALA A 399 -29.01 1.77 -4.10
C ALA A 399 -30.42 2.09 -4.63
N ASP A 400 -31.41 2.12 -3.73
CA ASP A 400 -32.77 2.60 -3.99
C ASP A 400 -32.78 4.14 -3.91
N VAL A 401 -32.06 4.78 -4.84
CA VAL A 401 -31.71 6.23 -4.85
C VAL A 401 -32.88 7.24 -4.87
N ASN A 402 -34.13 6.77 -4.80
CA ASN A 402 -35.33 7.59 -4.61
C ASN A 402 -36.01 7.38 -3.25
N LEU A 403 -35.56 6.43 -2.43
CA LEU A 403 -36.16 6.04 -1.16
C LEU A 403 -36.03 7.19 -0.15
N THR A 404 -37.17 7.68 0.34
CA THR A 404 -37.23 8.83 1.27
C THR A 404 -37.64 8.44 2.69
N ASN A 405 -38.39 7.35 2.83
CA ASN A 405 -39.01 6.91 4.07
C ASN A 405 -39.07 5.37 4.16
N VAL A 406 -38.50 4.81 5.23
CA VAL A 406 -38.69 3.42 5.63
C VAL A 406 -39.38 3.41 6.99
N ASP A 407 -40.59 2.88 7.08
CA ASP A 407 -41.32 2.80 8.34
C ASP A 407 -40.91 1.54 9.11
N PHE A 408 -39.97 1.70 10.05
CA PHE A 408 -39.53 0.67 11.00
C PHE A 408 -40.46 0.52 12.22
N SER A 409 -41.45 1.40 12.42
CA SER A 409 -42.17 1.53 13.70
C SER A 409 -42.98 0.27 14.09
N LYS A 410 -43.48 -0.47 13.10
CA LYS A 410 -44.16 -1.76 13.28
C LYS A 410 -43.24 -2.90 13.68
N ALA A 411 -42.00 -2.91 13.17
CA ALA A 411 -41.10 -4.06 13.13
C ALA A 411 -40.44 -4.37 14.50
N THR A 412 -41.25 -4.47 15.56
CA THR A 412 -40.82 -4.72 16.95
C THR A 412 -40.19 -6.10 17.15
N GLY A 413 -40.37 -7.02 16.20
CA GLY A 413 -39.69 -8.31 16.10
C GLY A 413 -38.23 -8.26 15.64
N LEU A 414 -37.77 -7.14 15.07
CA LEU A 414 -36.54 -7.04 14.29
C LEU A 414 -35.29 -7.23 15.18
N LYS A 415 -34.39 -8.13 14.76
CA LYS A 415 -33.18 -8.55 15.50
C LYS A 415 -31.88 -8.13 14.82
N THR A 416 -31.83 -8.16 13.49
CA THR A 416 -30.68 -7.75 12.69
C THR A 416 -31.09 -6.89 11.49
N ILE A 417 -30.23 -5.95 11.14
CA ILE A 417 -30.17 -5.32 9.83
C ILE A 417 -28.76 -5.64 9.31
N ASP A 418 -28.67 -6.48 8.29
CA ASP A 418 -27.40 -7.08 7.85
C ASP A 418 -26.57 -6.12 6.97
N ASP A 419 -25.39 -6.58 6.53
CA ASP A 419 -24.40 -5.75 5.82
C ASP A 419 -24.98 -5.07 4.55
N ASP A 420 -24.67 -3.79 4.34
CA ASP A 420 -25.15 -2.93 3.24
C ASP A 420 -26.69 -2.78 3.10
N ALA A 421 -27.53 -3.23 4.06
CA ALA A 421 -28.98 -3.35 3.86
C ALA A 421 -29.70 -2.12 3.25
N PHE A 422 -29.28 -0.90 3.61
CA PHE A 422 -29.76 0.39 3.09
C PHE A 422 -28.59 1.26 2.59
N SER A 423 -27.67 0.63 1.85
CA SER A 423 -26.44 1.26 1.33
C SER A 423 -26.74 2.17 0.13
N SER A 424 -26.27 3.42 0.17
CA SER A 424 -26.38 4.43 -0.91
C SER A 424 -27.79 4.97 -1.20
N ASP A 425 -28.72 4.84 -0.26
CA ASP A 425 -30.11 5.34 -0.34
C ASP A 425 -30.18 6.84 0.01
N SER A 426 -29.41 7.63 -0.74
CA SER A 426 -29.04 9.03 -0.52
C SER A 426 -30.17 10.06 -0.26
N LYS A 427 -31.44 9.64 -0.27
CA LYS A 427 -32.62 10.47 0.01
C LYS A 427 -33.37 10.09 1.29
N ILE A 428 -33.01 9.03 2.01
CA ILE A 428 -33.59 8.73 3.33
C ILE A 428 -33.35 9.94 4.23
N THR A 429 -34.40 10.47 4.85
CA THR A 429 -34.33 11.75 5.60
C THR A 429 -34.19 11.58 7.11
N ALA A 430 -34.63 10.43 7.64
CA ALA A 430 -34.48 10.01 9.03
C ALA A 430 -34.50 8.47 9.11
N ILE A 431 -33.86 7.92 10.15
CA ILE A 431 -33.84 6.47 10.46
C ILE A 431 -34.28 6.31 11.92
N ASP A 432 -35.53 5.91 12.15
CA ASP A 432 -36.10 5.77 13.49
C ASP A 432 -36.25 4.30 13.90
N LEU A 433 -35.20 3.75 14.51
CA LEU A 433 -35.15 2.37 15.01
C LEU A 433 -35.58 2.27 16.49
N SER A 434 -36.15 3.33 17.08
CA SER A 434 -36.41 3.40 18.52
C SER A 434 -37.46 2.41 19.05
N ASN A 435 -38.31 1.87 18.17
CA ASN A 435 -39.32 0.86 18.52
C ASN A 435 -38.79 -0.57 18.41
N ASN A 436 -37.65 -0.79 17.75
CA ASN A 436 -37.11 -2.10 17.40
C ASN A 436 -36.30 -2.70 18.56
N ASN A 437 -36.96 -2.87 19.71
CA ASN A 437 -36.36 -3.24 21.01
C ASN A 437 -35.82 -4.69 21.10
N GLN A 438 -35.71 -5.39 19.98
CA GLN A 438 -35.01 -6.68 19.85
C GLN A 438 -33.77 -6.59 18.94
N LEU A 439 -33.52 -5.43 18.32
CA LEU A 439 -32.41 -5.20 17.40
C LEU A 439 -31.11 -5.13 18.20
N THR A 440 -30.21 -6.08 17.97
CA THR A 440 -28.93 -6.18 18.69
C THR A 440 -27.74 -5.71 17.84
N SER A 441 -27.79 -5.89 16.52
CA SER A 441 -26.69 -5.54 15.62
C SER A 441 -27.13 -4.83 14.35
N LEU A 442 -26.39 -3.78 14.00
CA LEU A 442 -26.32 -3.26 12.63
C LEU A 442 -25.08 -3.83 11.94
N GLY A 443 -25.26 -4.34 10.71
CA GLY A 443 -24.19 -4.85 9.86
C GLY A 443 -23.23 -3.76 9.40
N LYS A 444 -22.18 -4.20 8.70
CA LYS A 444 -21.20 -3.31 8.06
C LYS A 444 -21.87 -2.52 6.94
N GLN A 445 -21.51 -1.24 6.78
CA GLN A 445 -22.02 -0.38 5.71
C GLN A 445 -23.57 -0.26 5.65
N ALA A 446 -24.30 -0.70 6.69
CA ALA A 446 -25.76 -0.91 6.64
C ALA A 446 -26.59 0.33 6.27
N PHE A 447 -26.09 1.54 6.53
CA PHE A 447 -26.67 2.83 6.15
C PHE A 447 -25.61 3.80 5.58
N ILE A 448 -24.61 3.30 4.85
CA ILE A 448 -23.54 4.11 4.22
C ILE A 448 -24.09 5.06 3.14
N TYR A 449 -23.49 6.25 2.99
CA TYR A 449 -23.82 7.27 1.97
C TYR A 449 -25.27 7.80 1.96
N ASN A 450 -26.03 7.58 3.04
CA ASN A 450 -27.36 8.15 3.30
C ASN A 450 -27.27 9.63 3.70
N SER A 451 -26.65 10.42 2.82
CA SER A 451 -26.30 11.84 2.97
C SER A 451 -27.47 12.82 3.21
N SER A 452 -28.72 12.38 3.05
CA SER A 452 -29.91 13.15 3.44
C SER A 452 -30.42 12.87 4.86
N ALA A 453 -29.92 11.82 5.54
CA ALA A 453 -30.41 11.44 6.85
C ALA A 453 -29.96 12.47 7.90
N THR A 454 -30.91 13.10 8.59
CA THR A 454 -30.59 14.18 9.56
C THR A 454 -30.81 13.81 11.02
N ASP A 455 -31.63 12.79 11.27
CA ASP A 455 -32.01 12.25 12.57
C ASP A 455 -31.91 10.72 12.52
N ILE A 456 -31.16 10.12 13.44
CA ILE A 456 -30.97 8.67 13.56
C ILE A 456 -31.17 8.29 15.03
N LYS A 457 -32.17 7.44 15.29
CA LYS A 457 -32.55 7.00 16.64
C LYS A 457 -32.30 5.51 16.76
N LEU A 458 -31.42 5.12 17.67
CA LEU A 458 -31.08 3.73 17.94
C LEU A 458 -31.89 3.21 19.15
N PRO A 459 -32.28 1.93 19.19
CA PRO A 459 -32.94 1.34 20.34
C PRO A 459 -31.95 1.01 21.46
N ASP A 460 -32.43 0.97 22.71
CA ASP A 460 -31.63 0.57 23.88
C ASP A 460 -31.11 -0.87 23.83
N SER A 461 -31.69 -1.73 22.98
CA SER A 461 -31.27 -3.12 22.76
C SER A 461 -30.00 -3.29 21.93
N LEU A 462 -29.58 -2.26 21.19
CA LEU A 462 -28.48 -2.36 20.22
C LEU A 462 -27.15 -2.55 20.94
N THR A 463 -26.47 -3.68 20.72
CA THR A 463 -25.15 -3.99 21.30
C THR A 463 -23.99 -3.61 20.40
N THR A 464 -24.20 -3.56 19.08
CA THR A 464 -23.10 -3.38 18.10
C THR A 464 -23.54 -2.51 16.93
N ILE A 465 -22.72 -1.51 16.61
CA ILE A 465 -22.75 -0.76 15.35
C ILE A 465 -21.58 -1.28 14.49
N GLY A 466 -21.88 -1.81 13.30
CA GLY A 466 -20.88 -2.40 12.40
C GLY A 466 -19.90 -1.39 11.79
N ASP A 467 -18.85 -1.92 11.15
CA ASP A 467 -17.85 -1.11 10.43
C ASP A 467 -18.52 -0.27 9.33
N GLN A 468 -18.20 1.02 9.26
CA GLN A 468 -18.70 1.98 8.27
C GLN A 468 -20.24 2.08 8.20
N ALA A 469 -20.96 1.63 9.24
CA ALA A 469 -22.41 1.49 9.23
C ALA A 469 -23.18 2.78 8.89
N PHE A 470 -22.62 3.95 9.17
CA PHE A 470 -23.19 5.25 8.82
C PHE A 470 -22.22 6.15 8.03
N LEU A 471 -21.16 5.61 7.43
CA LEU A 471 -20.08 6.41 6.84
C LEU A 471 -20.57 7.40 5.78
N ALA A 472 -20.07 8.64 5.86
CA ALA A 472 -20.39 9.78 5.01
C ALA A 472 -21.89 10.14 4.95
N ASN A 473 -22.63 9.90 6.04
CA ASN A 473 -23.96 10.45 6.30
C ASN A 473 -23.87 11.93 6.66
N THR A 474 -23.38 12.72 5.70
CA THR A 474 -23.14 14.17 5.79
C THR A 474 -24.38 15.02 6.12
N GLY A 475 -25.57 14.43 6.24
CA GLY A 475 -26.79 15.06 6.76
C GLY A 475 -26.92 15.03 8.29
N LEU A 476 -26.27 14.06 8.95
CA LEU A 476 -26.48 13.69 10.35
C LEU A 476 -26.01 14.80 11.29
N LYS A 477 -26.87 15.22 12.23
CA LYS A 477 -26.57 16.32 13.16
C LYS A 477 -26.27 15.87 14.59
N SER A 478 -26.88 14.75 14.97
CA SER A 478 -26.89 14.23 16.34
C SER A 478 -27.30 12.77 16.31
N ILE A 479 -26.69 11.95 17.17
CA ILE A 479 -27.11 10.56 17.39
C ILE A 479 -27.16 10.29 18.90
N ASN A 480 -28.13 9.47 19.33
CA ASN A 480 -28.24 8.99 20.70
C ASN A 480 -27.83 7.52 20.75
N PHE A 481 -26.90 7.17 21.64
CA PHE A 481 -26.45 5.80 21.85
C PHE A 481 -27.24 5.12 22.98
N GLY A 482 -27.65 3.87 22.76
CA GLY A 482 -28.42 3.08 23.72
C GLY A 482 -27.56 2.42 24.81
N SER A 483 -28.19 2.08 25.94
CA SER A 483 -27.57 1.43 27.10
C SER A 483 -27.21 -0.06 26.89
N GLY A 484 -27.62 -0.64 25.77
CA GLY A 484 -27.15 -1.94 25.28
C GLY A 484 -25.75 -1.90 24.65
N LEU A 485 -25.30 -0.74 24.18
CA LEU A 485 -24.17 -0.64 23.25
C LEU A 485 -22.84 -1.05 23.88
N THR A 486 -22.14 -1.97 23.21
CA THR A 486 -20.84 -2.52 23.64
C THR A 486 -19.69 -2.11 22.73
N SER A 487 -19.95 -1.93 21.42
CA SER A 487 -18.92 -1.52 20.46
C SER A 487 -19.45 -0.62 19.34
N ILE A 488 -18.60 0.34 18.95
CA ILE A 488 -18.75 1.14 17.74
C ILE A 488 -17.63 0.71 16.78
N GLY A 489 -18.01 0.14 15.63
CA GLY A 489 -17.10 -0.43 14.64
C GLY A 489 -16.25 0.59 13.89
N LYS A 490 -15.33 0.08 13.07
CA LYS A 490 -14.32 0.89 12.38
C LYS A 490 -15.01 1.87 11.43
N GLN A 491 -14.61 3.14 11.49
CA GLN A 491 -15.09 4.20 10.62
C GLN A 491 -16.62 4.39 10.60
N ALA A 492 -17.32 4.01 11.69
CA ALA A 492 -18.78 3.96 11.74
C ALA A 492 -19.48 5.27 11.34
N PHE A 493 -18.93 6.43 11.70
CA PHE A 493 -19.46 7.78 11.41
C PHE A 493 -18.44 8.66 10.65
N THR A 494 -17.44 8.08 9.98
CA THR A 494 -16.38 8.85 9.32
C THR A 494 -16.95 9.76 8.23
N TYR A 495 -16.48 11.01 8.18
CA TYR A 495 -16.99 12.07 7.29
C TYR A 495 -18.47 12.47 7.50
N ASP A 496 -19.10 12.17 8.63
CA ASP A 496 -20.43 12.68 8.99
C ASP A 496 -20.37 14.15 9.42
N GLY A 497 -19.84 15.02 8.56
CA GLY A 497 -19.36 16.40 8.84
C GLY A 497 -20.40 17.43 9.34
N LYS A 498 -21.57 17.00 9.81
CA LYS A 498 -22.54 17.81 10.56
C LYS A 498 -22.77 17.29 12.00
N LEU A 499 -22.18 16.15 12.38
CA LEU A 499 -22.26 15.54 13.70
C LEU A 499 -21.34 16.29 14.69
N THR A 500 -21.76 17.51 15.02
CA THR A 500 -20.97 18.45 15.82
C THR A 500 -20.93 18.12 17.31
N SER A 501 -21.76 17.21 17.80
CA SER A 501 -21.71 16.68 19.17
C SER A 501 -22.26 15.25 19.28
N ILE A 502 -21.76 14.50 20.26
CA ILE A 502 -22.28 13.18 20.67
C ILE A 502 -22.42 13.13 22.20
N ASP A 503 -23.41 12.38 22.69
CA ASP A 503 -23.54 12.00 24.09
C ASP A 503 -23.31 10.50 24.25
N LEU A 504 -22.13 10.14 24.76
CA LEU A 504 -21.77 8.74 25.06
C LEU A 504 -22.21 8.31 26.47
N SER A 505 -22.73 9.20 27.32
CA SER A 505 -22.98 8.91 28.75
C SER A 505 -24.02 7.81 28.99
N LYS A 506 -24.93 7.61 28.03
CA LYS A 506 -25.96 6.55 28.05
C LYS A 506 -25.41 5.17 27.67
N ALA A 507 -24.30 5.10 26.94
CA ALA A 507 -23.70 3.87 26.43
C ALA A 507 -22.90 3.13 27.54
N THR A 508 -23.59 2.79 28.64
CA THR A 508 -23.01 2.30 29.91
C THR A 508 -22.38 0.90 29.86
N LYS A 509 -22.29 0.29 28.67
CA LYS A 509 -21.62 -0.98 28.41
C LYS A 509 -20.54 -0.89 27.32
N LEU A 510 -20.27 0.32 26.80
CA LEU A 510 -19.37 0.55 25.68
C LEU A 510 -17.93 0.24 26.13
N THR A 511 -17.30 -0.76 25.51
CA THR A 511 -15.92 -1.16 25.82
C THR A 511 -14.93 -0.75 24.72
N LEU A 512 -15.41 -0.66 23.48
CA LEU A 512 -14.61 -0.37 22.28
C LEU A 512 -15.21 0.76 21.45
N ILE A 513 -14.39 1.76 21.17
CA ILE A 513 -14.57 2.72 20.08
C ILE A 513 -13.44 2.42 19.08
N ASP A 514 -13.75 1.81 17.94
CA ASP A 514 -12.75 1.25 17.03
C ASP A 514 -12.15 2.31 16.07
N ASP A 515 -11.21 1.90 15.22
CA ASP A 515 -10.40 2.78 14.36
C ASP A 515 -11.26 3.70 13.49
N GLY A 516 -10.95 5.01 13.48
CA GLY A 516 -11.61 6.03 12.66
C GLY A 516 -13.07 6.32 13.01
N ALA A 517 -13.65 5.73 14.07
CA ALA A 517 -15.10 5.70 14.34
C ALA A 517 -15.84 7.06 14.21
N PHE A 518 -15.22 8.18 14.60
CA PHE A 518 -15.75 9.55 14.47
C PHE A 518 -14.76 10.51 13.76
N GLU A 519 -13.89 9.99 12.90
CA GLU A 519 -12.92 10.77 12.14
C GLU A 519 -13.61 11.78 11.19
N TYR A 520 -13.18 13.05 11.19
CA TYR A 520 -13.74 14.14 10.38
C TYR A 520 -15.28 14.32 10.48
N THR A 521 -15.87 14.03 11.63
CA THR A 521 -17.30 14.27 11.94
C THR A 521 -17.65 15.75 12.19
N GLY A 522 -16.66 16.57 12.54
CA GLY A 522 -16.86 17.95 12.97
C GLY A 522 -17.20 18.09 14.45
N LEU A 523 -16.96 17.06 15.27
CA LEU A 523 -17.18 17.08 16.72
C LEU A 523 -16.47 18.27 17.39
N GLN A 524 -17.19 18.99 18.26
CA GLN A 524 -16.69 20.19 18.94
C GLN A 524 -17.12 20.29 20.41
N GLY A 525 -16.36 21.06 21.20
CA GLY A 525 -16.62 21.25 22.63
C GLY A 525 -16.05 20.12 23.49
N ALA A 526 -16.71 19.81 24.62
CA ALA A 526 -16.22 18.81 25.56
C ALA A 526 -16.72 17.38 25.23
N LEU A 527 -15.79 16.44 25.07
CA LEU A 527 -16.05 15.01 24.97
C LEU A 527 -15.80 14.32 26.32
N THR A 528 -16.72 13.47 26.74
CA THR A 528 -16.51 12.54 27.87
C THR A 528 -16.59 11.12 27.37
N ILE A 529 -15.52 10.35 27.57
CA ILE A 529 -15.52 8.91 27.37
C ILE A 529 -16.30 8.26 28.54
N PRO A 530 -17.25 7.35 28.28
CA PRO A 530 -18.08 6.76 29.33
C PRO A 530 -17.37 5.62 30.08
N ASN A 531 -17.92 5.28 31.25
CA ASN A 531 -17.48 4.15 32.06
C ASN A 531 -17.55 2.83 31.28
N GLY A 532 -16.45 2.09 31.28
CA GLY A 532 -16.31 0.78 30.65
C GLY A 532 -15.44 0.76 29.40
N VAL A 533 -15.16 1.91 28.77
CA VAL A 533 -14.32 1.97 27.57
C VAL A 533 -12.88 1.63 27.93
N THR A 534 -12.40 0.49 27.43
CA THR A 534 -11.00 0.06 27.61
C THR A 534 -10.11 0.51 26.44
N THR A 535 -10.70 0.62 25.25
CA THR A 535 -9.96 0.80 23.99
C THR A 535 -10.56 1.92 23.15
N ILE A 536 -9.71 2.88 22.79
CA ILE A 536 -9.98 3.97 21.86
C ILE A 536 -9.06 3.75 20.65
N GLY A 537 -9.62 3.43 19.48
CA GLY A 537 -8.89 3.01 18.29
C GLY A 537 -8.08 4.11 17.60
N ASN A 538 -7.29 3.72 16.60
CA ASN A 538 -6.47 4.63 15.80
C ASN A 538 -7.36 5.64 15.07
N GLN A 539 -6.99 6.91 15.02
CA GLN A 539 -7.70 8.00 14.33
C GLN A 539 -9.17 8.21 14.78
N SER A 540 -9.63 7.54 15.83
CA SER A 540 -11.05 7.40 16.21
C SER A 540 -11.81 8.72 16.44
N PHE A 541 -11.11 9.80 16.79
CA PHE A 541 -11.64 11.16 16.91
C PHE A 541 -10.79 12.20 16.16
N ALA A 542 -9.95 11.79 15.20
CA ALA A 542 -9.02 12.69 14.52
C ALA A 542 -9.73 13.71 13.60
N GLY A 543 -9.06 14.86 13.38
CA GLY A 543 -9.49 15.87 12.41
C GLY A 543 -10.70 16.71 12.82
N ASN A 544 -11.07 16.68 14.10
CA ASN A 544 -12.26 17.33 14.65
C ASN A 544 -11.94 18.71 15.29
N SER A 545 -12.73 19.17 16.25
CA SER A 545 -12.56 20.44 16.97
C SER A 545 -12.98 20.33 18.45
N ILE A 546 -12.79 19.14 19.03
CA ILE A 546 -13.02 18.87 20.46
C ILE A 546 -12.06 19.75 21.27
N SER A 547 -12.56 20.53 22.22
CA SER A 547 -11.77 21.46 23.05
C SER A 547 -11.42 20.92 24.42
N SER A 548 -12.17 19.93 24.93
CA SER A 548 -11.88 19.29 26.22
C SER A 548 -12.17 17.80 26.15
N LEU A 549 -11.32 16.99 26.78
CA LEU A 549 -11.47 15.53 26.86
C LEU A 549 -11.43 15.07 28.31
N LYS A 550 -12.48 14.36 28.73
CA LYS A 550 -12.46 13.54 29.94
C LYS A 550 -12.35 12.06 29.55
N LEU A 551 -11.25 11.44 29.97
CA LEU A 551 -11.06 9.99 29.93
C LEU A 551 -11.73 9.32 31.15
N ASP A 552 -12.03 8.03 31.02
CA ASP A 552 -12.57 7.19 32.11
C ASP A 552 -11.46 6.32 32.75
N ASP A 553 -11.62 5.98 34.02
CA ASP A 553 -10.63 5.23 34.82
C ASP A 553 -10.43 3.76 34.37
N ASN A 554 -11.16 3.29 33.35
CA ASN A 554 -10.97 1.97 32.73
C ASN A 554 -10.19 1.99 31.39
N VAL A 555 -9.91 3.18 30.82
CA VAL A 555 -9.22 3.31 29.53
C VAL A 555 -7.80 2.76 29.65
N GLN A 556 -7.45 1.76 28.83
CA GLN A 556 -6.15 1.07 28.84
C GLN A 556 -5.28 1.41 27.63
N THR A 557 -5.92 1.62 26.47
CA THR A 557 -5.26 1.87 25.20
C THR A 557 -5.90 3.06 24.48
N ILE A 558 -5.06 3.99 24.06
CA ILE A 558 -5.40 5.09 23.14
C ILE A 558 -4.58 4.89 21.86
N GLY A 559 -5.24 4.83 20.72
CA GLY A 559 -4.65 4.49 19.42
C GLY A 559 -3.76 5.57 18.81
N GLU A 560 -3.12 5.20 17.70
CA GLU A 560 -2.33 6.09 16.85
C GLU A 560 -3.20 7.21 16.26
N SER A 561 -2.73 8.45 16.36
CA SER A 561 -3.44 9.67 15.94
C SER A 561 -4.87 9.86 16.52
N ALA A 562 -5.27 9.12 17.57
CA ALA A 562 -6.67 8.98 18.00
C ALA A 562 -7.44 10.30 18.21
N PHE A 563 -6.79 11.33 18.76
CA PHE A 563 -7.31 12.68 18.98
C PHE A 563 -6.50 13.76 18.22
N ALA A 564 -5.74 13.37 17.18
CA ALA A 564 -4.92 14.30 16.40
C ALA A 564 -5.76 15.41 15.73
N TYR A 565 -5.18 16.60 15.59
CA TYR A 565 -5.79 17.77 14.96
C TYR A 565 -7.16 18.16 15.51
N ASN A 566 -7.27 18.15 16.85
CA ASN A 566 -8.40 18.70 17.59
C ASN A 566 -8.03 20.08 18.18
N LYS A 567 -8.85 20.58 19.11
CA LYS A 567 -8.61 21.86 19.82
C LYS A 567 -8.38 21.66 21.32
N LEU A 568 -8.02 20.45 21.77
CA LEU A 568 -7.95 20.07 23.18
C LEU A 568 -7.03 21.00 23.97
N GLU A 569 -7.56 21.66 25.00
CA GLU A 569 -6.87 22.68 25.79
C GLU A 569 -6.70 22.29 27.27
N GLY A 570 -5.84 23.02 27.99
CA GLY A 570 -5.59 22.77 29.41
C GLY A 570 -4.67 21.58 29.69
N THR A 571 -4.74 21.04 30.91
CA THR A 571 -3.96 19.86 31.32
C THR A 571 -4.75 18.58 31.08
N LEU A 572 -4.27 17.72 30.17
CA LEU A 572 -4.82 16.38 30.00
C LEU A 572 -4.46 15.52 31.22
N THR A 573 -5.47 15.06 31.95
CA THR A 573 -5.30 14.03 32.99
C THR A 573 -5.45 12.66 32.35
N VAL A 574 -4.39 11.85 32.36
CA VAL A 574 -4.39 10.49 31.82
C VAL A 574 -4.57 9.50 32.99
N PRO A 575 -5.63 8.66 33.01
CA PRO A 575 -5.88 7.72 34.11
C PRO A 575 -4.78 6.68 34.33
N THR A 576 -4.66 6.18 35.56
CA THR A 576 -3.65 5.17 35.95
C THR A 576 -3.79 3.82 35.25
N SER A 577 -4.93 3.57 34.61
CA SER A 577 -5.21 2.39 33.78
C SER A 577 -4.52 2.43 32.41
N VAL A 578 -4.14 3.62 31.91
CA VAL A 578 -3.60 3.79 30.56
C VAL A 578 -2.18 3.23 30.50
N THR A 579 -2.01 2.16 29.74
CA THR A 579 -0.72 1.49 29.55
C THR A 579 -0.08 1.85 28.21
N ASN A 580 -0.88 2.23 27.20
CA ASN A 580 -0.39 2.58 25.88
C ASN A 580 -1.13 3.78 25.27
N ILE A 581 -0.37 4.79 24.87
CA ILE A 581 -0.79 5.87 23.97
C ILE A 581 -0.03 5.70 22.65
N GLY A 582 -0.73 5.65 21.52
CA GLY A 582 -0.15 5.47 20.20
C GLY A 582 0.72 6.66 19.73
N SER A 583 1.39 6.48 18.59
CA SER A 583 2.08 7.59 17.91
C SER A 583 1.09 8.69 17.56
N GLU A 584 1.52 9.95 17.61
CA GLU A 584 0.74 11.13 17.21
C GLU A 584 -0.64 11.31 17.90
N ALA A 585 -0.95 10.54 18.95
CA ALA A 585 -2.31 10.36 19.49
C ALA A 585 -3.06 11.65 19.88
N PHE A 586 -2.33 12.70 20.28
CA PHE A 586 -2.82 14.03 20.63
C PHE A 586 -2.07 15.13 19.84
N MET A 587 -1.45 14.78 18.70
CA MET A 587 -0.69 15.74 17.89
C MET A 587 -1.57 16.92 17.44
N GLY A 588 -1.00 18.13 17.41
CA GLY A 588 -1.66 19.28 16.79
C GLY A 588 -2.88 19.76 17.57
N ASN A 589 -2.76 19.80 18.90
CA ASN A 589 -3.80 20.25 19.83
C ASN A 589 -3.34 21.54 20.56
N GLN A 590 -4.06 21.94 21.62
CA GLN A 590 -3.80 23.16 22.39
C GLN A 590 -3.43 22.87 23.86
N LEU A 591 -3.01 21.64 24.17
CA LEU A 591 -2.78 21.18 25.55
C LEU A 591 -1.67 22.01 26.20
N THR A 592 -1.93 22.53 27.39
CA THR A 592 -0.95 23.23 28.24
C THR A 592 -0.33 22.32 29.29
N GLY A 593 -0.87 21.11 29.50
CA GLY A 593 -0.27 20.15 30.43
C GLY A 593 -0.57 18.68 30.16
N ILE A 594 0.22 17.80 30.77
CA ILE A 594 -0.01 16.37 30.89
C ILE A 594 0.17 15.98 32.37
N ALA A 595 -0.79 15.27 32.95
CA ALA A 595 -0.71 14.75 34.31
C ALA A 595 -1.12 13.27 34.37
N THR A 596 -0.31 12.42 35.01
CA THR A 596 -0.70 11.05 35.36
C THR A 596 0.13 10.48 36.52
N GLU A 597 -0.53 9.66 37.34
CA GLU A 597 0.12 8.84 38.37
C GLU A 597 0.52 7.45 37.84
N ALA A 598 0.31 7.16 36.55
CA ALA A 598 0.67 5.87 35.93
C ALA A 598 2.20 5.62 35.99
N SER A 599 2.60 4.44 36.47
CA SER A 599 4.01 4.06 36.60
C SER A 599 4.59 3.29 35.40
N ASN A 600 3.71 2.80 34.52
CA ASN A 600 4.03 1.90 33.40
C ASN A 600 3.38 2.34 32.07
N ILE A 601 3.09 3.64 31.92
CA ILE A 601 2.55 4.22 30.69
C ILE A 601 3.62 4.27 29.59
N SER A 602 3.28 3.75 28.42
CA SER A 602 4.04 3.88 27.17
C SER A 602 3.39 4.93 26.27
N ALA A 603 4.20 5.74 25.59
CA ALA A 603 3.76 6.72 24.60
C ALA A 603 4.54 6.55 23.29
N GLY A 604 3.81 6.53 22.17
CA GLY A 604 4.37 6.44 20.83
C GLY A 604 5.11 7.70 20.39
N LYS A 605 5.67 7.66 19.17
CA LYS A 605 6.40 8.78 18.58
C LYS A 605 5.45 9.96 18.36
N ASP A 606 5.88 11.15 18.77
CA ASP A 606 5.18 12.42 18.61
C ASP A 606 3.75 12.47 19.20
N ALA A 607 3.46 11.61 20.19
CA ALA A 607 2.14 11.41 20.80
C ALA A 607 1.42 12.70 21.28
N PHE A 608 2.14 13.76 21.64
CA PHE A 608 1.62 15.07 22.04
C PHE A 608 2.38 16.22 21.35
N SER A 609 3.03 15.97 20.22
CA SER A 609 3.79 17.00 19.50
C SER A 609 2.87 18.08 18.92
N TYR A 610 3.42 19.27 18.66
CA TYR A 610 2.62 20.43 18.19
C TYR A 610 1.47 20.78 19.16
N ASN A 611 1.80 20.90 20.46
CA ASN A 611 0.91 21.39 21.51
C ASN A 611 1.51 22.65 22.19
N ARG A 612 0.94 23.09 23.32
CA ARG A 612 1.39 24.26 24.10
C ARG A 612 1.88 23.88 25.50
N ILE A 613 2.38 22.65 25.69
CA ILE A 613 2.57 22.07 27.02
C ILE A 613 3.65 22.84 27.79
N THR A 614 3.28 23.40 28.95
CA THR A 614 4.15 24.07 29.94
C THR A 614 4.12 23.41 31.32
N ASN A 615 3.40 22.28 31.46
CA ASN A 615 3.33 21.51 32.70
C ASN A 615 3.31 19.99 32.42
N ILE A 616 4.32 19.24 32.89
CA ILE A 616 4.28 17.77 32.90
C ILE A 616 4.43 17.25 34.33
N SER A 617 3.44 16.48 34.78
CA SER A 617 3.45 15.75 36.05
C SER A 617 3.27 14.26 35.81
N VAL A 618 4.39 13.55 35.67
CA VAL A 618 4.48 12.09 35.55
C VAL A 618 5.50 11.58 36.60
N PRO A 619 5.20 11.70 37.91
CA PRO A 619 6.15 11.39 38.98
C PRO A 619 6.60 9.93 39.02
N ASN A 620 5.73 9.00 38.59
CA ASN A 620 5.89 7.57 38.88
C ASN A 620 6.52 6.75 37.73
N ILE A 621 6.84 7.36 36.59
CA ILE A 621 7.44 6.66 35.45
C ILE A 621 8.91 6.31 35.69
N ASN A 622 9.30 5.09 35.37
CA ASN A 622 10.71 4.66 35.46
C ASN A 622 11.49 5.05 34.19
N VAL A 623 12.13 6.22 34.21
CA VAL A 623 12.98 6.75 33.11
C VAL A 623 14.22 5.90 32.80
N LEU A 624 14.54 4.88 33.61
CA LEU A 624 15.62 3.92 33.35
C LEU A 624 15.13 2.62 32.68
N ALA A 625 13.82 2.48 32.44
CA ALA A 625 13.27 1.35 31.68
C ALA A 625 13.45 1.57 30.18
N ALA A 626 13.84 0.52 29.45
CA ALA A 626 14.04 0.53 27.99
C ALA A 626 12.75 0.77 27.14
N VAL A 627 11.64 1.13 27.78
CA VAL A 627 10.34 1.44 27.18
C VAL A 627 10.06 2.96 27.24
N TYR A 628 10.81 3.73 28.03
CA TYR A 628 10.63 5.18 28.10
C TYR A 628 11.16 5.87 26.83
N SER A 629 10.26 6.19 25.91
CA SER A 629 10.53 7.04 24.75
C SER A 629 10.38 8.52 25.13
N PRO A 630 11.45 9.34 25.11
CA PRO A 630 11.33 10.78 25.33
C PRO A 630 10.66 11.49 24.15
N ASN A 631 10.58 10.86 22.97
CA ASN A 631 10.06 11.42 21.70
C ASN A 631 8.54 11.53 21.68
N MET A 632 7.91 11.79 22.83
CA MET A 632 6.47 11.85 22.97
C MET A 632 5.88 13.23 22.65
N ALA A 633 6.64 14.32 22.60
CA ALA A 633 6.05 15.67 22.57
C ALA A 633 6.96 16.78 22.00
N THR A 634 7.57 16.57 20.83
CA THR A 634 8.38 17.60 20.14
C THR A 634 7.57 18.84 19.74
N ASN A 635 8.24 19.91 19.33
CA ASN A 635 7.62 21.09 18.73
C ASN A 635 6.50 21.72 19.58
N GLN A 636 6.74 21.94 20.87
CA GLN A 636 5.82 22.70 21.73
C GLN A 636 5.93 24.20 21.46
N PHE A 637 4.78 24.88 21.38
CA PHE A 637 4.67 26.33 21.16
C PHE A 637 3.77 26.96 22.22
N ALA A 638 4.38 27.54 23.27
CA ALA A 638 3.67 28.20 24.35
C ALA A 638 3.97 29.71 24.37
N ASN A 639 3.06 30.48 24.96
CA ASN A 639 3.22 31.91 25.22
C ASN A 639 2.92 32.14 26.69
N ILE A 640 3.90 32.66 27.42
CA ILE A 640 3.85 32.87 28.88
C ILE A 640 3.68 34.36 29.14
N PHE A 641 2.60 34.73 29.83
CA PHE A 641 2.32 36.11 30.23
C PHE A 641 2.65 36.25 31.72
N THR A 642 3.57 37.16 32.05
CA THR A 642 4.20 37.30 33.37
C THR A 642 4.84 38.69 33.52
N ASP A 643 5.60 38.92 34.59
CA ASP A 643 6.32 40.17 34.86
C ASP A 643 7.85 39.99 34.89
N THR A 644 8.60 41.08 35.13
CA THR A 644 10.07 41.07 35.14
C THR A 644 10.72 40.48 36.39
N GLU A 645 9.95 40.17 37.45
CA GLU A 645 10.47 39.57 38.69
C GLU A 645 10.50 38.03 38.58
N HIS A 646 9.52 37.46 37.86
CA HIS A 646 9.47 36.04 37.50
C HIS A 646 10.61 35.71 36.53
N THR A 647 11.64 35.05 37.04
CA THR A 647 12.93 34.88 36.37
C THR A 647 13.49 33.47 36.44
N ASN A 648 12.85 32.55 37.17
CA ASN A 648 13.26 31.15 37.25
C ASN A 648 12.62 30.35 36.11
N ILE A 649 13.29 29.31 35.60
CA ILE A 649 12.69 28.43 34.58
C ILE A 649 11.38 27.76 35.05
N SER A 650 11.24 27.51 36.36
CA SER A 650 10.01 27.01 37.00
C SER A 650 8.82 27.96 36.90
N ASP A 651 9.06 29.26 36.72
CA ASP A 651 8.01 30.27 36.62
C ASP A 651 7.34 30.22 35.23
N TYR A 652 8.02 29.57 34.26
CA TYR A 652 7.60 29.45 32.86
C TYR A 652 7.21 28.01 32.48
N PHE A 653 7.91 27.02 33.05
CA PHE A 653 7.84 25.62 32.61
C PHE A 653 8.12 24.67 33.78
N ASN A 654 7.15 23.80 34.08
CA ASN A 654 7.25 22.82 35.15
C ASN A 654 7.28 21.41 34.56
N ILE A 655 8.30 20.62 34.92
CA ILE A 655 8.35 19.19 34.55
C ILE A 655 8.74 18.33 35.76
N ASN A 656 8.08 17.19 35.90
CA ASN A 656 8.42 16.11 36.79
C ASN A 656 8.20 14.79 36.03
N ILE A 657 9.27 14.19 35.53
CA ILE A 657 9.22 12.94 34.76
C ILE A 657 10.13 11.93 35.47
N GLY A 658 9.56 11.11 36.36
CA GLY A 658 10.35 10.16 37.16
C GLY A 658 11.46 10.82 38.00
N GLY A 659 11.27 12.07 38.43
CA GLY A 659 12.28 12.89 39.12
C GLY A 659 13.20 13.71 38.22
N ILE A 660 13.10 13.59 36.88
CA ILE A 660 13.68 14.58 35.95
C ILE A 660 12.89 15.89 36.11
N THR A 661 13.62 16.99 36.30
CA THR A 661 13.08 18.34 36.58
C THR A 661 13.56 19.36 35.53
N GLU A 662 13.00 20.56 35.55
CA GLU A 662 13.34 21.70 34.69
C GLU A 662 14.85 22.05 34.67
N LYS A 663 15.58 21.59 35.69
CA LYS A 663 17.05 21.69 35.82
C LYS A 663 17.82 20.85 34.79
N SER A 664 17.15 19.92 34.09
CA SER A 664 17.71 19.10 33.00
C SER A 664 17.47 19.69 31.59
N LEU A 665 16.91 20.89 31.50
CA LEU A 665 16.64 21.58 30.23
C LEU A 665 17.88 22.29 29.69
N SER A 666 18.14 22.11 28.39
CA SER A 666 19.07 22.94 27.62
C SER A 666 18.30 24.15 27.05
N ILE A 667 18.66 25.36 27.48
CA ILE A 667 18.05 26.62 27.00
C ILE A 667 18.97 27.26 25.95
N SER A 668 18.39 27.75 24.85
CA SER A 668 19.12 28.29 23.69
C SER A 668 18.29 29.34 22.94
N ASN A 669 18.88 29.97 21.91
CA ASN A 669 18.22 30.95 21.03
C ASN A 669 17.50 32.12 21.74
N LEU A 670 18.05 32.54 22.88
CA LEU A 670 17.54 33.68 23.67
C LEU A 670 17.58 34.98 22.86
N SER A 671 16.45 35.66 22.75
CA SER A 671 16.35 36.96 22.08
C SER A 671 16.44 38.16 23.03
N ASN A 672 16.41 39.37 22.45
CA ASN A 672 16.37 40.66 23.15
C ASN A 672 17.47 40.91 24.22
N GLY A 673 18.58 40.17 24.14
CA GLY A 673 19.72 40.30 25.05
C GLY A 673 19.57 39.57 26.39
N VAL A 674 18.51 38.78 26.57
CA VAL A 674 18.33 37.92 27.74
C VAL A 674 19.39 36.82 27.75
N THR A 675 19.89 36.45 28.92
CA THR A 675 20.85 35.33 29.08
C THR A 675 20.35 34.38 30.16
N TYR A 676 20.75 33.10 30.10
CA TYR A 676 20.31 32.07 31.05
C TYR A 676 21.51 31.50 31.83
N SER A 677 21.41 31.46 33.15
CA SER A 677 22.46 30.99 34.06
C SER A 677 21.89 30.62 35.42
N ASN A 678 22.41 29.58 36.09
CA ASN A 678 21.97 29.17 37.43
C ASN A 678 20.45 28.92 37.54
N ASN A 679 19.84 28.42 36.46
CA ASN A 679 18.40 28.18 36.30
C ASN A 679 17.51 29.46 36.28
N GLN A 680 18.12 30.62 36.08
CA GLN A 680 17.45 31.91 36.00
C GLN A 680 17.77 32.66 34.70
N PHE A 681 16.82 33.46 34.24
CA PHE A 681 16.93 34.35 33.09
C PHE A 681 17.35 35.75 33.57
N ASN A 682 18.53 36.21 33.17
CA ASN A 682 18.97 37.58 33.41
C ASN A 682 18.32 38.49 32.34
N ILE A 683 17.23 39.16 32.71
CA ILE A 683 16.45 40.03 31.81
C ILE A 683 17.01 41.47 31.87
N PRO A 684 17.47 42.07 30.74
CA PRO A 684 17.89 43.47 30.71
C PRO A 684 16.74 44.45 30.95
N ALA A 685 17.02 45.57 31.64
CA ALA A 685 16.04 46.61 31.90
C ALA A 685 15.46 47.20 30.59
N GLY A 686 14.13 47.24 30.49
CA GLY A 686 13.40 47.73 29.31
C GLY A 686 13.03 46.66 28.27
N VAL A 687 13.36 45.38 28.52
CA VAL A 687 12.87 44.25 27.72
C VAL A 687 11.44 43.91 28.15
N THR A 688 10.47 44.00 27.22
CA THR A 688 9.04 43.67 27.49
C THR A 688 8.63 42.29 26.98
N ASN A 689 9.48 41.61 26.21
CA ASN A 689 9.31 40.22 25.81
C ASN A 689 10.66 39.62 25.44
N PHE A 690 10.75 38.30 25.42
CA PHE A 690 11.81 37.56 24.76
C PHE A 690 11.27 36.19 24.35
N ASN A 691 12.08 35.41 23.64
CA ASN A 691 11.81 34.01 23.38
C ASN A 691 13.05 33.16 23.63
N PHE A 692 12.82 31.87 23.79
CA PHE A 692 13.87 30.87 23.92
C PHE A 692 13.44 29.53 23.33
N ASN A 693 14.41 28.81 22.78
CA ASN A 693 14.28 27.40 22.47
C ASN A 693 14.71 26.60 23.70
N TRP A 694 13.99 25.52 23.99
CA TRP A 694 14.39 24.56 25.02
C TRP A 694 14.32 23.13 24.48
N SER A 695 15.16 22.26 25.06
CA SER A 695 15.11 20.82 24.84
C SER A 695 15.52 20.05 26.10
N LEU A 696 14.94 18.87 26.30
CA LEU A 696 15.29 17.99 27.41
C LEU A 696 16.51 17.14 27.04
N ASN A 697 17.58 17.25 27.84
CA ASN A 697 18.88 16.67 27.51
C ASN A 697 19.35 15.66 28.57
N SER A 698 18.94 14.39 28.39
CA SER A 698 19.17 13.29 29.34
C SER A 698 20.48 12.51 29.10
N GLY A 699 21.54 13.18 28.64
CA GLY A 699 22.90 12.61 28.60
C GLY A 699 23.31 11.96 27.27
N ALA A 700 24.37 11.14 27.33
CA ALA A 700 25.39 11.07 26.27
C ALA A 700 25.00 10.42 24.92
N ASN A 701 23.79 9.87 24.76
CA ASN A 701 23.28 9.30 23.50
C ASN A 701 21.98 10.02 23.09
N ALA A 702 22.02 11.35 23.02
CA ALA A 702 20.83 12.18 22.97
C ALA A 702 20.10 12.14 21.61
N ASP A 703 18.91 11.52 21.60
CA ASP A 703 17.77 12.05 20.85
C ASP A 703 16.90 12.86 21.83
N GLN A 704 16.53 14.09 21.47
CA GLN A 704 15.98 15.09 22.41
C GLN A 704 14.48 15.29 22.20
N GLY A 705 13.76 14.19 22.41
CA GLY A 705 12.34 14.01 22.10
C GLY A 705 11.32 14.95 22.75
N TYR A 706 11.75 15.76 23.72
CA TYR A 706 10.91 16.81 24.31
C TYR A 706 11.58 18.16 24.11
N SER A 707 10.93 19.04 23.33
CA SER A 707 11.50 20.30 22.85
C SER A 707 10.41 21.29 22.44
N GLY A 708 10.74 22.58 22.47
CA GLY A 708 9.82 23.65 22.10
C GLY A 708 10.47 25.02 21.92
N VAL A 709 9.64 25.96 21.48
CA VAL A 709 9.96 27.39 21.36
C VAL A 709 8.89 28.16 22.11
N TYR A 710 9.29 28.92 23.13
CA TYR A 710 8.37 29.69 23.95
C TYR A 710 8.62 31.19 23.77
N ASP A 711 7.54 31.96 23.58
CA ASP A 711 7.53 33.41 23.74
C ASP A 711 7.17 33.74 25.21
N VAL A 712 7.91 34.66 25.83
CA VAL A 712 7.64 35.21 27.17
C VAL A 712 7.31 36.70 27.03
N ILE A 713 6.17 37.10 27.58
CA ILE A 713 5.60 38.44 27.53
C ILE A 713 5.62 38.99 28.96
N LEU A 714 6.39 40.06 29.19
CA LEU A 714 6.80 40.57 30.51
C LEU A 714 6.04 41.85 30.94
N ASP A 715 5.13 42.35 30.10
CA ASP A 715 4.27 43.50 30.38
C ASP A 715 2.83 43.10 30.75
N ASP A 716 2.59 41.80 30.98
CA ASP A 716 1.31 41.12 31.32
C ASP A 716 0.03 41.85 30.84
N PRO A 717 -0.14 42.08 29.52
CA PRO A 717 -1.08 43.06 29.00
C PRO A 717 -2.55 42.73 29.27
N ASP A 718 -3.38 43.77 29.48
CA ASP A 718 -4.83 43.67 29.69
C ASP A 718 -5.55 42.85 28.58
N ILE A 719 -4.99 42.77 27.37
CA ILE A 719 -5.45 41.90 26.28
C ILE A 719 -4.36 40.87 25.99
N LYS A 720 -4.54 39.64 26.50
CA LYS A 720 -3.58 38.53 26.40
C LYS A 720 -3.85 37.72 25.14
N VAL A 721 -2.96 37.89 24.16
CA VAL A 721 -3.01 37.29 22.82
C VAL A 721 -1.61 36.84 22.41
N PHE A 722 -1.51 35.75 21.67
CA PHE A 722 -0.23 35.10 21.32
C PHE A 722 0.02 35.05 19.81
N ASN A 723 1.26 34.85 19.40
CA ASN A 723 1.61 34.55 18.00
C ASN A 723 1.16 33.12 17.64
N THR A 724 0.71 32.88 16.41
CA THR A 724 0.45 31.51 15.91
C THR A 724 1.14 31.25 14.59
N ASN A 725 1.75 30.05 14.49
CA ASN A 725 2.18 29.50 13.22
C ASN A 725 1.12 28.47 12.79
N ILE A 726 0.57 28.61 11.58
CA ILE A 726 -0.44 27.69 11.05
C ILE A 726 -0.06 27.21 9.65
N PRO A 727 -0.15 25.90 9.36
CA PRO A 727 0.18 25.40 8.04
C PRO A 727 -0.88 25.85 7.02
N THR A 728 -0.47 26.13 5.79
CA THR A 728 -1.37 26.49 4.69
C THR A 728 -2.46 25.43 4.49
N GLY A 729 -3.67 25.86 4.12
CA GLY A 729 -4.86 25.01 4.03
C GLY A 729 -5.74 25.01 5.29
N SER A 730 -5.17 25.28 6.47
CA SER A 730 -5.87 25.20 7.76
C SER A 730 -6.99 26.25 7.91
N THR A 731 -7.88 26.07 8.88
CA THR A 731 -8.79 27.14 9.31
C THR A 731 -8.08 28.11 10.28
N TRP A 732 -8.59 29.34 10.40
CA TRP A 732 -8.15 30.30 11.41
C TRP A 732 -9.31 31.18 11.87
N ASN A 733 -9.41 31.39 13.18
CA ASN A 733 -10.42 32.22 13.83
C ASN A 733 -9.74 33.14 14.85
N PRO A 734 -10.31 34.31 15.19
CA PRO A 734 -9.76 35.19 16.22
C PRO A 734 -9.68 34.55 17.63
N THR A 735 -10.42 33.47 17.90
CA THR A 735 -10.26 32.65 19.11
C THR A 735 -8.89 31.99 19.18
N ASP A 736 -8.31 31.62 18.04
CA ASP A 736 -7.15 30.72 17.96
C ASP A 736 -5.83 31.43 18.36
N ASN A 737 -5.89 32.74 18.64
CA ASN A 737 -4.80 33.58 19.17
C ASN A 737 -5.19 34.32 20.49
N PHE A 738 -6.41 34.16 21.00
CA PHE A 738 -6.93 34.95 22.13
C PHE A 738 -7.01 34.11 23.40
N VAL A 739 -6.35 34.56 24.47
CA VAL A 739 -6.38 33.91 25.79
C VAL A 739 -7.44 34.55 26.67
N SER A 740 -7.35 35.87 26.85
CA SER A 740 -8.26 36.64 27.69
C SER A 740 -8.15 38.13 27.40
N ALA A 741 -9.15 38.89 27.83
CA ALA A 741 -9.03 40.32 27.99
C ALA A 741 -9.67 40.73 29.31
N VAL A 742 -9.16 41.78 29.94
CA VAL A 742 -9.80 42.52 31.02
C VAL A 742 -10.00 43.98 30.60
N ASN A 743 -10.85 44.68 31.32
CA ASN A 743 -10.93 46.14 31.28
C ASN A 743 -10.05 46.77 32.37
N SER A 744 -9.98 48.09 32.41
CA SER A 744 -9.26 48.88 33.43
C SER A 744 -9.81 48.76 34.87
N THR A 745 -10.77 47.87 35.13
CA THR A 745 -11.21 47.46 36.47
C THR A 745 -10.97 45.96 36.74
N GLY A 746 -10.10 45.31 35.96
CA GLY A 746 -9.76 43.88 36.08
C GLY A 746 -10.93 42.93 35.74
N THR A 747 -12.01 43.44 35.13
CA THR A 747 -13.20 42.65 34.80
C THR A 747 -13.05 42.03 33.42
N SER A 748 -13.28 40.71 33.32
CA SER A 748 -13.16 39.95 32.07
C SER A 748 -14.03 40.52 30.94
N VAL A 749 -13.43 40.66 29.76
CA VAL A 749 -14.07 41.14 28.53
C VAL A 749 -14.13 39.97 27.52
N PRO A 750 -15.34 39.50 27.15
CA PRO A 750 -15.48 38.40 26.20
C PRO A 750 -15.11 38.84 24.77
N LEU A 751 -14.59 37.90 23.97
CA LEU A 751 -14.05 38.15 22.62
C LEU A 751 -15.04 38.85 21.67
N ASN A 752 -16.35 38.65 21.82
CA ASN A 752 -17.38 39.32 21.01
C ASN A 752 -17.48 40.84 21.24
N ASN A 753 -16.88 41.37 22.31
CA ASN A 753 -16.76 42.80 22.57
C ASN A 753 -15.42 43.39 22.10
N ILE A 754 -14.48 42.56 21.61
CA ILE A 754 -13.15 42.98 21.17
C ILE A 754 -13.19 43.37 19.69
N VAL A 755 -12.67 44.55 19.36
CA VAL A 755 -12.51 45.00 17.98
C VAL A 755 -11.24 44.39 17.39
N ILE A 756 -11.40 43.59 16.34
CA ILE A 756 -10.33 42.85 15.67
C ILE A 756 -10.03 43.51 14.31
N SER A 757 -8.75 43.75 14.01
CA SER A 757 -8.28 44.29 12.74
C SER A 757 -7.12 43.46 12.20
N ILE A 758 -7.18 43.05 10.94
CA ILE A 758 -6.21 42.14 10.32
C ILE A 758 -5.53 42.86 9.16
N VAL A 759 -4.21 42.80 9.09
CA VAL A 759 -3.39 43.30 7.99
C VAL A 759 -2.64 42.14 7.36
N ALA A 760 -2.85 41.92 6.06
CA ALA A 760 -2.24 40.86 5.28
C ALA A 760 -0.75 41.13 4.95
N PRO A 761 0.02 40.13 4.49
CA PRO A 761 1.45 40.28 4.18
C PRO A 761 1.78 41.38 3.16
N ASN A 762 0.82 41.77 2.33
CA ASN A 762 0.94 42.86 1.35
C ASN A 762 0.65 44.26 1.93
N GLY A 763 0.40 44.37 3.24
CA GLY A 763 0.09 45.62 3.93
C GLY A 763 -1.37 46.08 3.82
N GLN A 764 -2.26 45.32 3.18
CA GLN A 764 -3.69 45.66 3.08
C GLN A 764 -4.51 45.10 4.24
N THR A 765 -5.51 45.85 4.70
CA THR A 765 -6.48 45.37 5.69
C THR A 765 -7.38 44.28 5.08
N THR A 766 -7.62 43.20 5.82
CA THR A 766 -8.52 42.09 5.43
C THR A 766 -9.51 41.76 6.55
N ASN A 767 -10.57 41.02 6.21
CA ASN A 767 -11.58 40.56 7.19
C ASN A 767 -11.21 39.21 7.83
N SER A 768 -10.19 38.53 7.31
CA SER A 768 -9.68 37.24 7.80
C SER A 768 -8.21 37.05 7.43
N VAL A 769 -7.55 36.10 8.08
CA VAL A 769 -6.29 35.50 7.61
C VAL A 769 -6.60 34.62 6.40
N ASN A 770 -5.86 34.76 5.30
CA ASN A 770 -5.96 33.85 4.15
C ASN A 770 -4.92 32.74 4.27
N THR A 771 -5.35 31.60 4.77
CA THR A 771 -4.53 30.40 4.99
C THR A 771 -4.17 29.64 3.72
N GLN A 772 -4.67 30.02 2.54
CA GLN A 772 -4.29 29.41 1.27
C GLN A 772 -2.97 29.97 0.69
N ALA A 773 -2.37 30.97 1.34
CA ALA A 773 -1.11 31.58 0.91
C ALA A 773 -0.19 31.80 2.12
N ALA A 774 1.04 31.31 2.02
CA ALA A 774 2.05 31.51 3.06
C ALA A 774 2.44 32.99 3.22
N GLY A 775 2.64 33.43 4.46
CA GLY A 775 3.00 34.81 4.82
C GLY A 775 2.50 35.20 6.21
N ASN A 776 3.03 36.32 6.72
CA ASN A 776 2.75 36.81 8.07
C ASN A 776 1.61 37.85 8.06
N TYR A 777 0.48 37.50 8.67
CA TYR A 777 -0.65 38.39 8.90
C TYR A 777 -0.52 39.03 10.29
N ARG A 778 -0.78 40.33 10.41
CA ARG A 778 -0.79 41.03 11.70
C ARG A 778 -2.22 41.19 12.18
N VAL A 779 -2.56 40.59 13.31
CA VAL A 779 -3.90 40.64 13.91
C VAL A 779 -3.84 41.49 15.16
N THR A 780 -4.64 42.55 15.21
CA THR A 780 -4.75 43.47 16.35
C THR A 780 -6.09 43.30 17.03
N TYR A 781 -6.05 43.00 18.32
CA TYR A 781 -7.19 42.94 19.23
C TYR A 781 -7.23 44.24 20.02
N SER A 782 -8.40 44.85 20.19
CA SER A 782 -8.53 46.14 20.86
C SER A 782 -9.84 46.33 21.61
N TYR A 783 -9.78 47.01 22.76
CA TYR A 783 -10.93 47.31 23.62
C TYR A 783 -10.72 48.65 24.35
N GLY A 784 -11.56 49.65 24.04
CA GLY A 784 -11.36 51.01 24.55
C GLY A 784 -10.05 51.60 24.02
N ASN A 785 -9.09 51.86 24.92
CA ASN A 785 -7.73 52.30 24.57
C ASN A 785 -6.74 51.15 24.42
N GLU A 786 -7.03 49.99 25.05
CA GLU A 786 -6.11 48.87 25.11
C GLU A 786 -6.06 48.11 23.80
N LYS A 787 -4.87 47.65 23.42
CA LYS A 787 -4.63 46.93 22.18
C LYS A 787 -3.40 46.03 22.27
N SER A 788 -3.51 44.86 21.65
CA SER A 788 -2.40 43.92 21.49
C SER A 788 -2.37 43.41 20.05
N THR A 789 -1.18 43.39 19.44
CA THR A 789 -0.99 42.96 18.05
C THR A 789 -0.07 41.75 17.97
N VAL A 790 -0.56 40.68 17.36
CA VAL A 790 0.16 39.41 17.18
C VAL A 790 0.40 39.10 15.71
N THR A 791 1.30 38.17 15.44
CA THR A 791 1.53 37.61 14.10
C THR A 791 0.86 36.25 13.96
N VAL A 792 0.09 36.07 12.89
CA VAL A 792 -0.36 34.77 12.39
C VAL A 792 0.51 34.44 11.17
N ALA A 793 1.51 33.60 11.37
CA ALA A 793 2.43 33.16 10.33
C ALA A 793 1.85 31.94 9.62
N VAL A 794 1.33 32.14 8.41
CA VAL A 794 0.91 31.04 7.55
C VAL A 794 2.16 30.47 6.89
N TYR A 795 2.51 29.21 7.16
CA TYR A 795 3.69 28.55 6.59
C TYR A 795 3.30 27.40 5.67
N LYS A 796 4.13 27.08 4.67
CA LYS A 796 3.90 25.89 3.83
C LYS A 796 4.10 24.63 4.66
N ARG A 797 3.23 23.64 4.49
CA ARG A 797 3.40 22.29 5.03
C ARG A 797 4.71 21.69 4.51
N ASP A 798 5.40 20.90 5.30
CA ASP A 798 6.44 20.03 4.75
C ASP A 798 5.78 18.94 3.91
N GLY A 799 6.41 18.58 2.79
CA GLY A 799 5.95 17.49 1.94
C GLY A 799 7.11 16.63 1.48
N THR A 800 6.91 15.31 1.39
CA THR A 800 7.91 14.38 0.86
C THR A 800 7.60 13.98 -0.58
N ILE A 801 8.66 13.72 -1.32
CA ILE A 801 8.68 13.12 -2.65
C ILE A 801 9.35 11.76 -2.50
N ASP A 802 8.56 10.71 -2.56
CA ASP A 802 9.04 9.33 -2.47
C ASP A 802 9.15 8.74 -3.88
N ILE A 803 10.28 8.10 -4.18
CA ILE A 803 10.53 7.47 -5.48
C ILE A 803 10.53 5.95 -5.28
N ALA A 804 9.70 5.25 -6.03
CA ALA A 804 9.53 3.80 -5.93
C ALA A 804 9.48 3.16 -7.33
N GLY A 805 10.16 2.03 -7.48
CA GLY A 805 10.22 1.27 -8.73
C GLY A 805 11.46 0.39 -8.78
N ASN A 806 11.47 -0.59 -9.68
CA ASN A 806 12.61 -1.47 -9.89
C ASN A 806 12.67 -1.88 -11.36
N GLU A 807 13.87 -1.78 -11.94
CA GLU A 807 14.16 -2.20 -13.31
C GLU A 807 15.36 -3.14 -13.30
N VAL A 808 15.28 -4.23 -14.08
CA VAL A 808 16.33 -5.25 -14.15
C VAL A 808 16.70 -5.49 -15.59
N VAL A 809 17.98 -5.31 -15.91
CA VAL A 809 18.58 -5.55 -17.24
C VAL A 809 19.76 -6.50 -17.11
N ASN A 810 20.28 -6.99 -18.22
CA ASN A 810 21.53 -7.76 -18.26
C ASN A 810 22.68 -6.90 -18.76
N TYR A 811 23.90 -7.17 -18.33
CA TYR A 811 25.10 -6.48 -18.81
C TYR A 811 25.33 -6.66 -20.32
N THR A 812 25.38 -5.55 -21.08
CA THR A 812 25.61 -5.54 -22.55
C THR A 812 26.90 -4.82 -22.98
N GLY A 813 27.78 -4.46 -22.04
CA GLY A 813 29.03 -3.73 -22.32
C GLY A 813 28.88 -2.23 -22.61
N LYS A 814 27.65 -1.70 -22.60
CA LYS A 814 27.33 -0.27 -22.81
C LYS A 814 26.77 0.39 -21.56
N ASP A 815 26.75 1.71 -21.54
CA ASP A 815 25.99 2.51 -20.57
C ASP A 815 24.48 2.21 -20.73
N GLN A 816 23.83 1.80 -19.64
CA GLN A 816 22.39 1.56 -19.60
C GLN A 816 21.61 2.83 -19.21
N SER A 817 20.35 2.90 -19.62
CA SER A 817 19.41 3.98 -19.27
C SER A 817 18.10 3.44 -18.72
N ILE A 818 17.46 4.21 -17.85
CA ILE A 818 16.19 3.86 -17.20
C ILE A 818 14.99 4.07 -18.13
N ASN A 819 13.94 3.29 -17.91
CA ASN A 819 12.61 3.47 -18.51
C ASN A 819 11.64 4.06 -17.48
N ASN A 820 11.29 5.34 -17.60
CA ASN A 820 10.44 6.06 -16.63
C ASN A 820 9.06 5.41 -16.36
N SER A 821 8.57 4.45 -17.15
CA SER A 821 7.35 3.69 -16.82
C SER A 821 7.54 2.58 -15.78
N ASN A 822 8.77 2.24 -15.42
CA ASN A 822 9.10 1.25 -14.39
C ASN A 822 9.18 1.87 -12.98
N TYR A 823 8.88 3.17 -12.88
CA TYR A 823 9.01 3.99 -11.68
C TYR A 823 7.77 4.86 -11.44
N THR A 824 7.57 5.22 -10.18
CA THR A 824 6.55 6.15 -9.71
C THR A 824 7.20 7.17 -8.80
N VAL A 825 6.65 8.39 -8.81
CA VAL A 825 6.98 9.45 -7.86
C VAL A 825 5.70 9.81 -7.15
N ASN A 826 5.66 9.61 -5.84
CA ASN A 826 4.49 9.86 -5.00
C ASN A 826 4.76 11.07 -4.12
N LEU A 827 3.79 11.98 -4.06
CA LEU A 827 3.80 13.15 -3.19
C LEU A 827 3.03 12.84 -1.91
N SER A 828 3.51 13.34 -0.77
CA SER A 828 2.89 13.10 0.55
C SER A 828 1.50 13.73 0.76
N ASP A 829 0.97 14.45 -0.24
CA ASP A 829 -0.43 14.90 -0.28
C ASP A 829 -1.38 13.89 -0.95
N GLY A 830 -0.87 12.70 -1.28
CA GLY A 830 -1.61 11.60 -1.89
C GLY A 830 -1.61 11.60 -3.43
N ILE A 831 -0.88 12.53 -4.07
CA ILE A 831 -0.86 12.66 -5.53
C ILE A 831 0.37 11.96 -6.12
N SER A 832 0.16 10.94 -6.96
CA SER A 832 1.22 10.41 -7.83
C SER A 832 1.54 11.40 -8.95
N TYR A 833 2.80 11.85 -9.02
CA TYR A 833 3.27 12.77 -10.04
C TYR A 833 3.53 12.07 -11.38
N ALA A 834 2.99 12.63 -12.46
CA ALA A 834 3.10 12.07 -13.81
C ALA A 834 4.48 12.40 -14.45
N LEU A 835 5.42 11.47 -14.30
CA LEU A 835 6.80 11.57 -14.82
C LEU A 835 6.89 12.03 -16.28
N GLN A 836 7.74 13.02 -16.51
CA GLN A 836 8.14 13.55 -17.81
C GLN A 836 9.54 13.03 -18.20
N ALA A 837 9.95 13.28 -19.44
CA ALA A 837 11.27 12.89 -19.93
C ALA A 837 12.37 13.72 -19.24
N GLY A 838 13.36 13.05 -18.65
CA GLY A 838 14.45 13.69 -17.91
C GLY A 838 14.17 13.99 -16.43
N ASP A 839 12.98 13.66 -15.90
CA ASP A 839 12.65 13.87 -14.48
C ASP A 839 13.42 12.95 -13.52
N LEU A 840 13.78 11.75 -13.98
CA LEU A 840 14.60 10.78 -13.26
C LEU A 840 15.91 10.53 -14.02
N ALA A 841 16.95 10.15 -13.28
CA ALA A 841 18.22 9.65 -13.80
C ALA A 841 18.82 8.59 -12.86
N LEU A 842 19.89 7.91 -13.30
CA LEU A 842 20.72 7.11 -12.40
C LEU A 842 21.69 8.02 -11.64
N ALA A 843 21.93 7.76 -10.36
CA ALA A 843 22.90 8.51 -9.55
C ALA A 843 24.36 8.35 -10.05
N LYS A 844 24.64 7.27 -10.80
CA LYS A 844 25.92 6.94 -11.44
C LYS A 844 25.63 6.17 -12.73
N THR A 845 26.49 6.31 -13.75
CA THR A 845 26.36 5.57 -15.01
C THR A 845 26.36 4.05 -14.78
N ALA A 846 25.31 3.36 -15.24
CA ALA A 846 25.20 1.92 -15.15
C ALA A 846 25.92 1.23 -16.32
N ASN A 847 27.22 0.98 -16.15
CA ASN A 847 28.10 0.40 -17.18
C ASN A 847 28.80 -0.89 -16.74
N ASN A 848 28.43 -1.43 -15.58
CA ASN A 848 28.93 -2.69 -15.00
C ASN A 848 27.75 -3.43 -14.35
N ALA A 849 27.95 -4.68 -13.93
CA ALA A 849 26.95 -5.41 -13.14
C ALA A 849 26.89 -4.86 -11.70
N GLY A 850 25.68 -4.77 -11.14
CA GLY A 850 25.43 -4.21 -9.82
C GLY A 850 24.06 -3.54 -9.68
N THR A 851 23.82 -2.94 -8.52
CA THR A 851 22.63 -2.13 -8.23
C THR A 851 22.98 -0.65 -8.23
N TYR A 852 22.13 0.15 -8.87
CA TYR A 852 22.28 1.59 -9.05
C TYR A 852 21.04 2.31 -8.53
N ASP A 853 21.24 3.40 -7.80
CA ASP A 853 20.16 4.23 -7.27
C ASP A 853 19.55 5.08 -8.39
N VAL A 854 18.22 5.13 -8.47
CA VAL A 854 17.49 6.04 -9.35
C VAL A 854 17.11 7.28 -8.56
N VAL A 855 17.35 8.47 -9.11
CA VAL A 855 17.19 9.76 -8.41
C VAL A 855 16.37 10.75 -9.23
N LEU A 856 15.68 11.64 -8.52
CA LEU A 856 15.03 12.81 -9.11
C LEU A 856 16.10 13.80 -9.59
N THR A 857 15.96 14.32 -10.81
CA THR A 857 16.87 15.34 -11.35
C THR A 857 16.44 16.75 -10.95
N ASP A 858 17.33 17.73 -11.11
CA ASP A 858 16.97 19.16 -11.01
C ASP A 858 15.75 19.52 -11.87
N GLN A 859 15.58 18.87 -13.03
CA GLN A 859 14.44 19.09 -13.93
C GLN A 859 13.16 18.44 -13.41
N GLY A 860 13.23 17.22 -12.84
CA GLY A 860 12.09 16.59 -12.16
C GLY A 860 11.65 17.39 -10.94
N MET A 861 12.61 17.82 -10.11
CA MET A 861 12.38 18.66 -8.94
C MET A 861 11.75 20.00 -9.33
N LYS A 862 12.26 20.66 -10.38
CA LYS A 862 11.69 21.89 -10.95
C LYS A 862 10.27 21.70 -11.50
N ASN A 863 9.97 20.56 -12.12
CA ASN A 863 8.63 20.24 -12.61
C ASN A 863 7.64 20.05 -11.47
N ILE A 864 8.02 19.36 -10.38
CA ILE A 864 7.19 19.21 -9.17
C ILE A 864 7.00 20.56 -8.46
N LEU A 865 8.04 21.40 -8.35
CA LEU A 865 7.92 22.76 -7.81
C LEU A 865 7.00 23.67 -8.66
N GLY A 866 6.74 23.34 -9.92
CA GLY A 866 5.77 24.03 -10.78
C GLY A 866 4.31 23.66 -10.54
N LEU A 867 4.01 22.67 -9.69
CA LEU A 867 2.63 22.28 -9.36
C LEU A 867 1.93 23.30 -8.45
N ASN A 868 0.60 23.42 -8.57
CA ASN A 868 -0.20 24.32 -7.71
C ASN A 868 -0.08 23.95 -6.21
N GLN A 869 0.10 22.67 -5.93
CA GLN A 869 0.37 22.08 -4.63
C GLN A 869 1.60 22.70 -3.95
N SER A 870 2.60 23.11 -4.73
CA SER A 870 3.83 23.73 -4.26
C SER A 870 3.64 25.17 -3.74
N ASN A 871 2.41 25.71 -3.78
CA ASN A 871 2.02 26.88 -2.98
C ASN A 871 1.72 26.53 -1.52
N LEU A 872 1.28 25.29 -1.26
CA LEU A 872 0.89 24.77 0.06
C LEU A 872 2.00 23.90 0.69
N TYR A 873 2.85 23.27 -0.13
CA TYR A 873 3.90 22.35 0.32
C TYR A 873 5.32 22.84 0.01
N SER A 874 6.21 22.64 0.96
CA SER A 874 7.67 22.70 0.85
C SER A 874 8.17 21.29 0.56
N TRP A 875 8.36 20.96 -0.72
CA TRP A 875 8.76 19.61 -1.12
C TRP A 875 10.22 19.30 -0.79
N THR A 876 10.43 18.11 -0.25
CA THR A 876 11.74 17.50 0.06
C THR A 876 11.76 16.08 -0.49
N THR A 877 12.94 15.54 -0.81
CA THR A 877 13.06 14.11 -1.19
C THR A 877 12.97 13.25 0.06
N GLY A 878 11.99 12.35 0.12
CA GLY A 878 11.77 11.43 1.23
C GLY A 878 12.44 10.09 1.01
N ASN A 879 11.66 9.01 1.05
CA ASN A 879 12.15 7.65 0.86
C ASN A 879 12.45 7.39 -0.62
N ASN A 880 13.74 7.39 -0.97
CA ASN A 880 14.18 6.88 -2.26
C ASN A 880 14.42 5.37 -2.18
N THR A 881 13.50 4.58 -2.73
CA THR A 881 13.58 3.11 -2.81
C THR A 881 13.73 2.62 -4.25
N ALA A 882 13.87 3.54 -5.20
CA ALA A 882 13.91 3.24 -6.63
C ALA A 882 15.29 2.73 -7.07
N SER A 883 15.34 1.53 -7.64
CA SER A 883 16.57 0.84 -8.01
C SER A 883 16.61 0.41 -9.48
N PHE A 884 17.83 0.29 -9.98
CA PHE A 884 18.14 -0.23 -11.32
C PHE A 884 19.23 -1.29 -11.18
N VAL A 885 18.96 -2.53 -11.60
CA VAL A 885 19.85 -3.68 -11.42
C VAL A 885 20.37 -4.14 -12.77
N VAL A 886 21.69 -4.17 -12.91
CA VAL A 886 22.38 -4.80 -14.04
C VAL A 886 22.87 -6.18 -13.59
N ASN A 887 22.23 -7.23 -14.08
CA ASN A 887 22.66 -8.60 -13.86
C ASN A 887 23.99 -8.88 -14.59
N GLN A 888 24.81 -9.74 -13.98
CA GLN A 888 25.96 -10.32 -14.66
C GLN A 888 25.53 -11.11 -15.90
N ALA A 889 26.26 -10.96 -17.00
CA ALA A 889 26.01 -11.75 -18.20
C ALA A 889 26.58 -13.17 -18.04
N LYS A 890 25.86 -14.19 -18.54
CA LYS A 890 26.34 -15.58 -18.47
C LYS A 890 27.45 -15.82 -19.49
N VAL A 891 28.55 -16.40 -19.04
CA VAL A 891 29.69 -16.84 -19.87
C VAL A 891 29.91 -18.33 -19.66
N ILE A 892 30.38 -19.06 -20.68
CA ILE A 892 30.82 -20.45 -20.54
C ILE A 892 32.28 -20.57 -20.97
N ILE A 893 33.15 -21.06 -20.10
CA ILE A 893 34.54 -21.42 -20.43
C ILE A 893 34.62 -22.94 -20.47
N LYS A 894 34.80 -23.48 -21.68
CA LYS A 894 34.98 -24.91 -21.93
C LYS A 894 36.46 -25.21 -22.13
N VAL A 895 37.08 -25.95 -21.22
CA VAL A 895 38.46 -26.40 -21.35
C VAL A 895 38.53 -27.48 -22.43
N ASN A 896 39.53 -27.42 -23.31
CA ASN A 896 39.67 -28.37 -24.41
C ASN A 896 40.38 -29.65 -23.93
N ASP A 897 39.89 -30.82 -24.36
CA ASP A 897 40.61 -32.08 -24.18
C ASP A 897 41.89 -32.12 -25.03
N LEU A 898 42.95 -32.74 -24.47
CA LEU A 898 44.29 -32.83 -25.04
C LEU A 898 44.86 -34.23 -24.87
N THR A 899 45.85 -34.59 -25.69
CA THR A 899 46.55 -35.89 -25.59
C THR A 899 48.06 -35.72 -25.71
N LYS A 900 48.83 -36.63 -25.11
CA LYS A 900 50.28 -36.78 -25.32
C LYS A 900 50.75 -38.21 -25.13
N VAL A 901 51.97 -38.51 -25.55
CA VAL A 901 52.67 -39.78 -25.27
C VAL A 901 53.48 -39.64 -23.98
N ALA A 902 53.59 -40.70 -23.19
CA ALA A 902 54.40 -40.73 -21.97
C ALA A 902 55.86 -40.34 -22.28
N GLY A 903 56.40 -39.40 -21.49
CA GLY A 903 57.76 -38.88 -21.67
C GLY A 903 57.90 -37.70 -22.65
N THR A 904 56.84 -37.24 -23.31
CA THR A 904 56.87 -35.96 -24.05
C THR A 904 56.48 -34.79 -23.14
N ASN A 905 56.90 -33.57 -23.51
CA ASN A 905 56.41 -32.34 -22.89
C ASN A 905 54.87 -32.23 -23.00
N ASP A 906 54.26 -31.45 -22.10
CA ASP A 906 52.83 -31.16 -22.14
C ASP A 906 52.46 -30.28 -23.35
N PRO A 907 51.31 -30.53 -24.00
CA PRO A 907 50.72 -29.59 -24.95
C PRO A 907 50.24 -28.32 -24.23
N GLN A 908 50.17 -27.19 -24.95
CA GLN A 908 49.64 -25.95 -24.39
C GLN A 908 48.16 -26.12 -24.01
N LEU A 909 47.83 -25.84 -22.74
CA LEU A 909 46.46 -25.84 -22.26
C LEU A 909 45.64 -24.75 -22.98
N THR A 910 44.46 -25.11 -23.49
CA THR A 910 43.57 -24.19 -24.20
C THR A 910 42.12 -24.37 -23.75
N ALA A 911 41.31 -23.33 -23.93
CA ALA A 911 39.88 -23.32 -23.65
C ALA A 911 39.14 -22.48 -24.69
N THR A 912 37.87 -22.80 -24.91
CA THR A 912 36.94 -22.08 -25.77
C THR A 912 36.00 -21.25 -24.87
N VAL A 913 35.91 -19.95 -25.12
CA VAL A 913 35.03 -19.04 -24.37
C VAL A 913 33.79 -18.72 -25.19
N SER A 914 32.61 -18.98 -24.64
CA SER A 914 31.31 -18.64 -25.23
C SER A 914 30.71 -17.43 -24.49
N MET A 915 30.47 -16.36 -25.25
CA MET A 915 29.88 -15.09 -24.78
C MET A 915 28.48 -14.91 -25.39
N PRO A 916 27.55 -14.22 -24.72
CA PRO A 916 26.28 -13.80 -25.32
C PRO A 916 26.51 -12.83 -26.50
N THR A 917 25.65 -12.91 -27.51
CA THR A 917 25.70 -12.06 -28.72
C THR A 917 25.55 -10.57 -28.46
N ASP A 918 24.93 -10.22 -27.33
CA ASP A 918 24.42 -8.87 -27.07
C ASP A 918 25.43 -8.02 -26.26
N ILE A 919 26.65 -8.54 -26.05
CA ILE A 919 27.73 -7.85 -25.36
C ILE A 919 28.63 -7.16 -26.39
N ASP A 920 28.53 -5.83 -26.46
CA ASP A 920 29.34 -5.01 -27.35
C ASP A 920 30.50 -4.37 -26.56
N ASN A 921 31.74 -4.55 -27.03
CA ASN A 921 32.98 -4.08 -26.40
C ASN A 921 33.21 -4.53 -24.92
N GLY A 922 32.52 -5.57 -24.45
CA GLY A 922 32.74 -6.13 -23.12
C GLY A 922 34.16 -6.70 -22.93
N ALA A 923 34.74 -6.51 -21.75
CA ALA A 923 36.08 -6.99 -21.43
C ALA A 923 36.19 -8.52 -21.54
N THR A 924 37.30 -9.05 -22.05
CA THR A 924 37.51 -10.51 -22.14
C THR A 924 37.58 -11.14 -20.75
N PRO A 925 36.86 -12.26 -20.48
CA PRO A 925 36.93 -12.96 -19.20
C PRO A 925 38.35 -13.39 -18.83
N ILE A 926 38.73 -13.15 -17.57
CA ILE A 926 40.05 -13.46 -17.00
C ILE A 926 40.01 -14.82 -16.30
N TYR A 927 40.82 -15.76 -16.76
CA TYR A 927 40.91 -17.12 -16.23
C TYR A 927 42.33 -17.70 -16.38
N THR A 928 42.62 -18.77 -15.64
CA THR A 928 43.90 -19.51 -15.73
C THR A 928 43.65 -21.01 -15.80
N LEU A 929 44.42 -21.75 -16.61
CA LEU A 929 44.31 -23.20 -16.78
C LEU A 929 45.45 -23.92 -16.06
N SER A 930 45.17 -25.05 -15.40
CA SER A 930 46.19 -25.87 -14.74
C SER A 930 45.79 -27.34 -14.60
N ARG A 931 46.77 -28.25 -14.66
CA ARG A 931 46.60 -29.68 -14.32
C ARG A 931 47.48 -30.07 -13.13
N ILE A 932 47.17 -31.21 -12.51
CA ILE A 932 48.06 -31.84 -11.54
C ILE A 932 49.26 -32.46 -12.29
N PRO A 933 50.52 -32.23 -11.85
CA PRO A 933 51.70 -32.85 -12.46
C PRO A 933 51.68 -34.38 -12.34
N GLY A 934 52.05 -35.08 -13.42
CA GLY A 934 52.12 -36.54 -13.46
C GLY A 934 52.35 -37.06 -14.88
N GLU A 935 53.10 -38.16 -15.01
CA GLU A 935 53.58 -38.73 -16.28
C GLU A 935 53.20 -40.20 -16.50
N THR A 936 52.50 -40.82 -15.55
CA THR A 936 51.94 -42.17 -15.73
C THR A 936 50.81 -42.17 -16.76
N VAL A 937 50.71 -43.23 -17.56
CA VAL A 937 49.63 -43.43 -18.54
C VAL A 937 48.26 -43.32 -17.86
N GLY A 938 47.36 -42.51 -18.41
CA GLY A 938 46.04 -42.24 -17.82
C GLY A 938 45.47 -40.85 -18.12
N SER A 939 44.31 -40.57 -17.53
CA SER A 939 43.55 -39.31 -17.66
C SER A 939 43.86 -38.35 -16.52
N TYR A 940 44.18 -37.09 -16.83
CA TYR A 940 44.44 -36.02 -15.86
C TYR A 940 43.47 -34.85 -16.10
N PRO A 941 42.72 -34.39 -15.10
CA PRO A 941 41.84 -33.24 -15.27
C PRO A 941 42.65 -31.95 -15.51
N ILE A 942 42.22 -31.17 -16.49
CA ILE A 942 42.65 -29.80 -16.72
C ILE A 942 41.59 -28.89 -16.11
N THR A 943 41.92 -28.30 -14.97
CA THR A 943 41.07 -27.39 -14.22
C THR A 943 41.23 -25.95 -14.71
N VAL A 944 40.17 -25.17 -14.63
CA VAL A 944 40.21 -23.71 -14.82
C VAL A 944 39.92 -22.98 -13.51
N LYS A 945 40.75 -21.98 -13.19
CA LYS A 945 40.55 -21.06 -12.07
C LYS A 945 40.09 -19.71 -12.60
N VAL A 946 38.90 -19.30 -12.18
CA VAL A 946 38.30 -17.97 -12.36
C VAL A 946 38.25 -17.24 -11.01
N SER A 947 38.13 -15.92 -11.04
CA SER A 947 37.79 -15.12 -9.86
C SER A 947 36.65 -14.16 -10.15
N ALA A 948 35.73 -14.00 -9.20
CA ALA A 948 34.65 -13.00 -9.28
C ALA A 948 35.18 -11.56 -9.19
N THR A 949 36.33 -11.33 -8.53
CA THR A 949 36.99 -10.01 -8.48
C THR A 949 37.47 -9.55 -9.84
N ASP A 950 37.90 -10.50 -10.66
CA ASP A 950 38.56 -10.24 -11.95
C ASP A 950 37.54 -10.28 -13.10
N ASN A 951 36.30 -10.70 -12.81
CA ASN A 951 35.18 -10.86 -13.74
C ASN A 951 33.86 -10.33 -13.14
N PRO A 952 33.80 -9.10 -12.59
CA PRO A 952 32.64 -8.61 -11.83
C PRO A 952 31.34 -8.56 -12.66
N ASN A 953 31.45 -8.48 -13.99
CA ASN A 953 30.32 -8.41 -14.93
C ASN A 953 29.83 -9.78 -15.42
N TYR A 954 30.48 -10.89 -15.06
CA TYR A 954 30.23 -12.19 -15.66
C TYR A 954 29.94 -13.29 -14.65
N ASN A 955 28.83 -13.99 -14.88
CA ASN A 955 28.52 -15.25 -14.23
C ASN A 955 29.12 -16.38 -15.07
N ILE A 956 30.34 -16.80 -14.73
CA ILE A 956 31.12 -17.76 -15.52
C ILE A 956 30.78 -19.19 -15.09
N GLN A 957 30.17 -19.94 -16.00
CA GLN A 957 30.11 -21.40 -15.92
C GLN A 957 31.38 -22.01 -16.49
N VAL A 958 31.87 -23.07 -15.85
CA VAL A 958 33.02 -23.86 -16.25
C VAL A 958 32.57 -25.22 -16.79
N GLU A 959 33.24 -25.69 -17.85
CA GLU A 959 33.25 -27.10 -18.26
C GLU A 959 34.71 -27.56 -18.30
N ASP A 960 35.08 -28.50 -17.41
CA ASP A 960 36.44 -29.06 -17.33
C ASP A 960 36.76 -29.97 -18.52
N GLY A 961 38.06 -30.12 -18.79
CA GLY A 961 38.62 -31.01 -19.82
C GLY A 961 39.72 -31.91 -19.26
N SER A 962 40.36 -32.71 -20.11
CA SER A 962 41.37 -33.69 -19.68
C SER A 962 42.60 -33.73 -20.58
N LEU A 963 43.76 -34.07 -20.00
CA LEU A 963 44.95 -34.52 -20.71
C LEU A 963 45.04 -36.05 -20.61
N GLN A 964 44.99 -36.75 -21.73
CA GLN A 964 45.27 -38.19 -21.80
C GLN A 964 46.75 -38.42 -22.08
N ILE A 965 47.41 -39.26 -21.26
CA ILE A 965 48.79 -39.73 -21.49
C ILE A 965 48.73 -41.19 -21.96
N THR A 966 49.30 -41.49 -23.13
CA THR A 966 49.32 -42.85 -23.73
C THR A 966 50.70 -43.52 -23.64
N PRO A 967 50.81 -44.86 -23.75
CA PRO A 967 52.10 -45.58 -23.77
C PRO A 967 52.98 -45.23 -24.98
N ASN A 968 54.23 -45.69 -24.95
CA ASN A 968 55.20 -45.64 -26.05
C ASN A 968 55.49 -47.06 -26.57
N GLU A 969 56.02 -47.21 -27.79
CA GLU A 969 56.17 -48.52 -28.44
C GLU A 969 57.52 -49.21 -28.15
N LYS A 970 57.49 -50.55 -28.03
CA LYS A 970 58.69 -51.41 -27.91
C LYS A 970 59.49 -51.44 -29.21
N SER A 971 60.78 -51.79 -29.11
CA SER A 971 61.59 -52.05 -30.31
C SER A 971 62.63 -53.16 -30.13
N LEU A 972 62.92 -53.89 -31.20
CA LEU A 972 64.11 -54.72 -31.38
C LEU A 972 64.66 -54.52 -32.79
N SER A 973 65.95 -54.22 -32.87
CA SER A 973 66.68 -53.86 -34.09
C SER A 973 67.99 -54.64 -34.19
N GLY A 974 68.54 -54.68 -35.41
CA GLY A 974 69.74 -55.44 -35.79
C GLY A 974 69.82 -55.57 -37.31
N SER A 975 71.01 -55.86 -37.80
CA SER A 975 71.41 -55.83 -39.22
C SER A 975 72.26 -57.04 -39.60
N ASN A 976 72.31 -57.35 -40.90
CA ASN A 976 73.14 -58.43 -41.45
C ASN A 976 74.64 -58.13 -41.31
N TYR A 977 75.46 -59.19 -41.19
CA TYR A 977 76.92 -59.10 -41.09
C TYR A 977 77.62 -59.92 -42.18
N THR A 978 78.89 -59.60 -42.47
CA THR A 978 79.72 -60.33 -43.43
C THR A 978 81.15 -60.47 -42.93
N MET A 979 81.67 -61.70 -42.95
CA MET A 979 83.04 -62.07 -42.56
C MET A 979 83.72 -62.87 -43.68
N HIS A 980 85.03 -63.10 -43.56
CA HIS A 980 85.78 -64.02 -44.42
C HIS A 980 86.19 -65.27 -43.64
N ILE A 981 86.42 -66.38 -44.35
CA ILE A 981 86.89 -67.63 -43.75
C ILE A 981 88.23 -67.38 -43.03
N GLY A 982 88.26 -67.67 -41.73
CA GLY A 982 89.42 -67.43 -40.85
C GLY A 982 89.42 -66.09 -40.12
N ASP A 983 88.41 -65.24 -40.30
CA ASP A 983 88.15 -64.11 -39.40
C ASP A 983 87.50 -64.63 -38.09
N VAL A 984 87.38 -63.79 -37.05
CA VAL A 984 86.85 -64.20 -35.73
C VAL A 984 85.33 -64.42 -35.73
N THR A 985 84.84 -65.28 -34.83
CA THR A 985 83.40 -65.52 -34.62
C THR A 985 82.66 -64.22 -34.30
N PRO A 986 81.57 -63.88 -35.03
CA PRO A 986 80.79 -62.66 -34.79
C PRO A 986 80.10 -62.60 -33.41
N THR A 987 79.72 -61.39 -33.01
CA THR A 987 79.04 -61.08 -31.74
C THR A 987 77.79 -60.21 -31.97
N VAL A 988 76.99 -59.98 -30.92
CA VAL A 988 75.79 -59.11 -30.97
C VAL A 988 76.08 -57.72 -31.57
N ASN A 989 77.29 -57.18 -31.30
CA ASN A 989 77.72 -55.88 -31.79
C ASN A 989 77.96 -55.85 -33.30
N ASP A 990 78.38 -56.98 -33.89
CA ASP A 990 78.64 -57.12 -35.32
C ASP A 990 77.32 -57.10 -36.13
N PHE A 991 76.23 -57.59 -35.53
CA PHE A 991 74.86 -57.44 -36.04
C PHE A 991 74.19 -56.12 -35.58
N ALA A 992 74.95 -55.20 -34.97
CA ALA A 992 74.52 -53.86 -34.53
C ALA A 992 73.24 -53.80 -33.67
N ALA A 993 72.93 -54.88 -32.92
CA ALA A 993 71.60 -55.09 -32.37
C ALA A 993 71.29 -54.25 -31.10
N LYS A 994 70.04 -53.76 -30.97
CA LYS A 994 69.55 -52.93 -29.86
C LYS A 994 68.04 -53.11 -29.65
N ALA A 995 67.54 -52.95 -28.42
CA ALA A 995 66.12 -53.07 -28.09
C ALA A 995 65.64 -52.09 -27.00
N THR A 996 64.32 -51.92 -26.85
CA THR A 996 63.66 -51.15 -25.78
C THR A 996 62.38 -51.80 -25.23
N ASP A 997 62.06 -51.51 -23.96
CA ASP A 997 60.82 -51.89 -23.26
C ASP A 997 59.63 -50.95 -23.52
N ASP A 998 58.48 -51.23 -22.89
CA ASP A 998 57.22 -50.43 -22.99
C ASP A 998 57.38 -48.96 -22.52
N ASN A 999 58.45 -48.65 -21.79
CA ASN A 999 58.76 -47.32 -21.27
C ASN A 999 59.92 -46.66 -22.07
N GLY A 1000 60.36 -47.26 -23.18
CA GLY A 1000 61.45 -46.76 -24.03
C GLY A 1000 62.85 -46.97 -23.46
N LYS A 1001 63.03 -47.79 -22.42
CA LYS A 1001 64.32 -48.05 -21.76
C LYS A 1001 65.07 -49.18 -22.47
N SER A 1002 66.40 -49.04 -22.60
CA SER A 1002 67.22 -50.00 -23.35
C SER A 1002 67.23 -51.41 -22.74
N GLU A 1003 66.98 -52.40 -23.59
CA GLU A 1003 66.98 -53.84 -23.32
C GLU A 1003 68.26 -54.53 -23.82
N THR A 1004 68.51 -55.77 -23.37
CA THR A 1004 69.68 -56.56 -23.78
C THR A 1004 69.30 -57.54 -24.90
N VAL A 1005 70.13 -57.62 -25.95
CA VAL A 1005 69.93 -58.53 -27.09
C VAL A 1005 70.95 -59.67 -27.07
N ASN A 1006 70.49 -60.90 -27.26
CA ASN A 1006 71.31 -62.09 -27.48
C ASN A 1006 71.37 -62.45 -28.97
N VAL A 1007 72.45 -63.10 -29.41
CA VAL A 1007 72.63 -63.64 -30.77
C VAL A 1007 72.83 -65.16 -30.74
N ASP A 1008 72.22 -65.86 -31.69
CA ASP A 1008 72.33 -67.30 -31.92
C ASP A 1008 72.98 -67.57 -33.28
N LEU A 1009 74.12 -68.28 -33.27
CA LEU A 1009 74.94 -68.62 -34.44
C LEU A 1009 74.97 -70.13 -34.73
N ASP A 1010 74.21 -70.97 -34.03
CA ASP A 1010 74.37 -72.44 -34.08
C ASP A 1010 74.00 -73.05 -35.45
N GLN A 1011 73.34 -72.29 -36.32
CA GLN A 1011 73.04 -72.66 -37.72
C GLN A 1011 74.17 -72.30 -38.72
N ALA A 1012 75.17 -71.49 -38.32
CA ALA A 1012 76.14 -70.88 -39.24
C ALA A 1012 77.50 -71.59 -39.26
N ASN A 1013 77.96 -72.03 -40.45
CA ASN A 1013 79.28 -72.67 -40.62
C ASN A 1013 80.33 -71.68 -41.14
N LEU A 1014 81.07 -71.08 -40.20
CA LEU A 1014 82.02 -69.99 -40.46
C LEU A 1014 83.28 -70.40 -41.27
N ASN A 1015 83.43 -71.68 -41.61
CA ASN A 1015 84.56 -72.21 -42.38
C ASN A 1015 84.20 -72.56 -43.84
N VAL A 1016 82.99 -72.24 -44.29
CA VAL A 1016 82.51 -72.47 -45.67
C VAL A 1016 81.90 -71.17 -46.19
N ALA A 1017 82.20 -70.83 -47.45
CA ALA A 1017 81.64 -69.63 -48.05
C ALA A 1017 80.15 -69.83 -48.36
N GLY A 1018 79.29 -68.92 -47.90
CA GLY A 1018 77.84 -69.03 -47.93
C GLY A 1018 77.17 -67.99 -47.04
N THR A 1019 75.83 -67.99 -47.01
CA THR A 1019 75.02 -67.12 -46.13
C THR A 1019 74.18 -67.99 -45.20
N TYR A 1020 74.07 -67.59 -43.94
CA TYR A 1020 73.42 -68.33 -42.86
C TYR A 1020 72.52 -67.42 -42.04
N ASP A 1021 71.29 -67.86 -41.76
CA ASP A 1021 70.36 -67.17 -40.88
C ASP A 1021 70.87 -67.14 -39.43
N VAL A 1022 70.79 -65.98 -38.78
CA VAL A 1022 71.22 -65.71 -37.41
C VAL A 1022 70.07 -65.06 -36.64
N LYS A 1023 69.78 -65.55 -35.43
CA LYS A 1023 68.64 -65.06 -34.64
C LYS A 1023 69.08 -64.11 -33.53
N LEU A 1024 68.41 -62.97 -33.43
CA LEU A 1024 68.50 -61.99 -32.36
C LEU A 1024 67.26 -62.08 -31.45
N SER A 1025 67.42 -61.89 -30.14
CA SER A 1025 66.31 -61.97 -29.18
C SER A 1025 66.54 -61.20 -27.87
N THR A 1026 65.46 -60.75 -27.23
CA THR A 1026 65.44 -60.11 -25.91
C THR A 1026 64.83 -61.01 -24.83
N MET A 1027 64.96 -60.61 -23.56
CA MET A 1027 64.38 -61.36 -22.43
C MET A 1027 62.85 -61.21 -22.33
N ASP A 1028 62.28 -60.12 -22.85
CA ASP A 1028 60.83 -59.85 -22.87
C ASP A 1028 60.10 -60.48 -24.07
N GLY A 1029 60.81 -61.28 -24.89
CA GLY A 1029 60.24 -62.12 -25.94
C GLY A 1029 60.27 -61.54 -27.35
N GLN A 1030 60.87 -60.37 -27.57
CA GLN A 1030 61.07 -59.83 -28.92
C GLN A 1030 62.14 -60.65 -29.64
N THR A 1031 61.94 -60.97 -30.93
CA THR A 1031 62.94 -61.69 -31.74
C THR A 1031 63.01 -61.18 -33.18
N LYS A 1032 64.18 -61.23 -33.80
CA LYS A 1032 64.43 -60.82 -35.19
C LYS A 1032 65.50 -61.71 -35.84
N THR A 1033 65.34 -62.09 -37.11
CA THR A 1033 66.40 -62.78 -37.88
C THR A 1033 67.21 -61.78 -38.70
N VAL A 1034 68.50 -62.04 -38.88
CA VAL A 1034 69.46 -61.30 -39.70
C VAL A 1034 70.42 -62.29 -40.37
N ASP A 1035 71.07 -61.91 -41.45
CA ASP A 1035 71.92 -62.82 -42.23
C ASP A 1035 73.41 -62.67 -41.84
N LEU A 1036 74.14 -63.79 -41.81
CA LEU A 1036 75.60 -63.84 -41.71
C LEU A 1036 76.20 -64.44 -42.99
N THR A 1037 76.92 -63.62 -43.75
CA THR A 1037 77.62 -64.07 -44.98
C THR A 1037 79.11 -64.32 -44.72
N VAL A 1038 79.66 -65.37 -45.33
CA VAL A 1038 81.04 -65.85 -45.16
C VAL A 1038 81.71 -65.96 -46.54
N LEU A 1039 82.92 -65.39 -46.71
CA LEU A 1039 83.58 -65.22 -48.02
C LEU A 1039 85.06 -65.67 -48.09
N ASN A 1040 85.58 -65.84 -49.31
CA ASN A 1040 86.97 -66.24 -49.62
C ASN A 1040 87.94 -65.03 -49.81
N LYS A 1041 89.26 -65.26 -49.73
CA LYS A 1041 90.33 -64.22 -49.65
C LYS A 1041 91.27 -64.28 -50.87
N ALA A 1042 91.70 -63.14 -51.44
CA ALA A 1042 92.44 -63.06 -52.73
C ALA A 1042 93.45 -61.89 -52.86
N THR A 1043 94.27 -61.88 -53.93
CA THR A 1043 95.33 -60.88 -54.24
C THR A 1043 95.42 -60.52 -55.75
N ALA A 1044 96.05 -59.39 -56.12
CA ALA A 1044 95.72 -58.59 -57.33
C ALA A 1044 96.62 -58.69 -58.60
N VAL A 1045 96.09 -58.26 -59.76
CA VAL A 1045 96.72 -58.15 -61.12
C VAL A 1045 96.10 -56.97 -61.93
N VAL A 1046 96.73 -56.49 -63.04
CA VAL A 1046 96.47 -55.25 -63.83
C VAL A 1046 96.96 -55.43 -65.32
N PRO A 1047 96.71 -54.58 -66.36
CA PRO A 1047 95.49 -54.06 -67.06
C PRO A 1047 95.43 -54.31 -68.63
N VAL A 1048 94.31 -53.97 -69.34
CA VAL A 1048 94.13 -53.36 -70.73
C VAL A 1048 92.63 -53.36 -71.15
N ASP A 1049 91.98 -52.28 -71.68
CA ASP A 1049 91.84 -51.76 -73.09
C ASP A 1049 90.90 -52.61 -74.03
N PRO A 1050 90.04 -52.10 -74.97
CA PRO A 1050 89.84 -50.72 -75.51
C PRO A 1050 88.38 -50.20 -75.82
N LYS A 1051 88.30 -48.92 -76.26
CA LYS A 1051 87.33 -48.24 -77.19
C LYS A 1051 85.92 -47.73 -76.78
N ASP A 1052 85.77 -46.41 -76.93
CA ASP A 1052 84.69 -45.54 -77.52
C ASP A 1052 83.17 -45.83 -77.30
N PRO A 1053 82.30 -44.80 -77.16
CA PRO A 1053 82.54 -43.36 -77.39
C PRO A 1053 82.54 -42.48 -76.11
N VAL A 1054 82.41 -41.17 -76.31
CA VAL A 1054 82.45 -40.07 -75.30
C VAL A 1054 81.12 -39.97 -74.51
N ASP A 1055 81.16 -39.23 -73.38
CA ASP A 1055 80.04 -38.82 -72.49
C ASP A 1055 79.64 -39.85 -71.40
N PRO A 1056 79.03 -39.47 -70.24
CA PRO A 1056 78.91 -38.17 -69.58
C PRO A 1056 79.66 -38.07 -68.23
N LYS A 1057 79.56 -36.92 -67.55
CA LYS A 1057 79.81 -36.79 -66.10
C LYS A 1057 78.48 -36.61 -65.38
N ASP A 1058 78.01 -37.66 -64.71
CA ASP A 1058 76.89 -37.73 -63.74
C ASP A 1058 76.93 -39.17 -63.10
N PRO A 1059 76.13 -39.55 -62.08
CA PRO A 1059 74.66 -39.49 -62.05
C PRO A 1059 74.07 -38.37 -61.18
N VAL A 1060 73.03 -37.72 -61.70
CA VAL A 1060 72.12 -36.81 -60.99
C VAL A 1060 70.69 -37.35 -61.10
N ASP A 1061 69.98 -37.39 -59.96
CA ASP A 1061 68.70 -38.10 -59.75
C ASP A 1061 68.83 -39.64 -59.93
N PRO A 1062 67.99 -40.43 -59.24
CA PRO A 1062 66.78 -40.86 -59.94
C PRO A 1062 65.52 -40.83 -59.07
N LYS A 1063 64.46 -40.30 -59.65
CA LYS A 1063 63.09 -40.41 -59.15
C LYS A 1063 62.49 -41.80 -59.35
N ASP A 1064 61.54 -42.09 -58.47
CA ASP A 1064 60.33 -42.90 -58.65
C ASP A 1064 60.47 -44.34 -59.19
N PRO A 1065 60.19 -45.36 -58.34
CA PRO A 1065 59.34 -46.47 -58.74
C PRO A 1065 57.86 -46.05 -58.64
N VAL A 1066 57.08 -46.25 -59.71
CA VAL A 1066 55.65 -45.89 -59.76
C VAL A 1066 54.78 -47.14 -59.65
N ASP A 1067 53.97 -47.20 -58.57
CA ASP A 1067 52.70 -47.93 -58.39
C ASP A 1067 52.67 -49.47 -58.64
N PRO A 1068 51.99 -50.22 -57.75
CA PRO A 1068 50.68 -50.72 -58.20
C PRO A 1068 49.56 -50.68 -57.14
N LYS A 1069 48.50 -49.94 -57.48
CA LYS A 1069 47.07 -50.27 -57.35
C LYS A 1069 46.61 -51.07 -56.12
N ASP A 1070 45.70 -50.46 -55.37
CA ASP A 1070 44.46 -51.14 -54.97
C ASP A 1070 43.26 -50.14 -55.03
N PRO A 1071 41.99 -50.49 -54.72
CA PRO A 1071 40.86 -49.96 -55.48
C PRO A 1071 40.38 -48.58 -55.00
N VAL A 1072 39.87 -47.71 -55.87
CA VAL A 1072 38.46 -47.71 -56.33
C VAL A 1072 37.46 -47.84 -55.18
N ASP A 1073 36.99 -46.69 -54.69
CA ASP A 1073 35.56 -46.50 -54.41
C ASP A 1073 34.97 -45.65 -55.56
N PRO A 1074 33.73 -45.86 -56.02
CA PRO A 1074 33.33 -45.45 -57.36
C PRO A 1074 32.87 -44.00 -57.46
N LYS A 1075 33.16 -43.46 -58.65
CA LYS A 1075 32.69 -42.18 -59.18
C LYS A 1075 31.18 -42.15 -59.45
N ASP A 1076 30.63 -40.93 -59.28
CA ASP A 1076 29.56 -40.33 -60.11
C ASP A 1076 28.18 -41.05 -60.05
N PRO A 1077 27.06 -40.51 -60.62
CA PRO A 1077 26.90 -39.29 -61.44
C PRO A 1077 25.74 -38.35 -60.99
N VAL A 1078 25.53 -37.10 -61.45
CA VAL A 1078 26.32 -36.08 -62.20
C VAL A 1078 25.64 -34.69 -62.05
N ASP A 1079 26.43 -33.61 -62.22
CA ASP A 1079 26.27 -32.42 -63.10
C ASP A 1079 24.83 -31.98 -63.57
N PRO A 1080 24.49 -30.67 -63.75
CA PRO A 1080 25.43 -29.68 -64.32
C PRO A 1080 25.40 -28.18 -63.96
N LYS A 1081 26.63 -27.61 -63.99
CA LYS A 1081 27.07 -26.30 -64.56
C LYS A 1081 26.62 -24.94 -64.00
N ASP A 1082 27.63 -24.12 -63.63
CA ASP A 1082 28.15 -22.91 -64.32
C ASP A 1082 27.15 -21.79 -64.77
N PRO A 1083 27.50 -20.46 -64.80
CA PRO A 1083 28.87 -19.90 -64.81
C PRO A 1083 29.18 -18.55 -64.10
N THR A 1084 30.48 -18.23 -64.07
CA THR A 1084 31.16 -16.89 -64.19
C THR A 1084 31.35 -15.88 -63.02
N ASP A 1085 32.52 -15.23 -63.11
CA ASP A 1085 33.18 -14.08 -62.44
C ASP A 1085 32.50 -12.70 -62.83
N PRO A 1086 32.91 -11.46 -62.38
CA PRO A 1086 34.17 -11.10 -61.74
C PRO A 1086 34.25 -10.02 -60.61
N THR A 1087 35.44 -10.05 -59.99
CA THR A 1087 36.14 -9.12 -59.08
C THR A 1087 35.88 -7.59 -59.13
N THR A 1088 35.89 -6.90 -57.96
CA THR A 1088 36.94 -5.93 -57.50
C THR A 1088 36.54 -5.17 -56.18
N PRO A 1089 37.48 -4.56 -55.42
CA PRO A 1089 37.25 -4.08 -54.03
C PRO A 1089 37.52 -2.57 -53.77
N THR A 1090 37.14 -2.06 -52.57
CA THR A 1090 37.95 -1.07 -51.80
C THR A 1090 37.55 -0.87 -50.32
N ASP A 1091 38.58 -0.82 -49.47
CA ASP A 1091 38.73 -0.13 -48.17
C ASP A 1091 39.68 1.10 -48.45
N PRO A 1092 40.21 1.96 -47.54
CA PRO A 1092 39.92 2.26 -46.12
C PRO A 1092 39.73 3.76 -45.76
N ASN A 1093 39.55 4.00 -44.45
CA ASN A 1093 40.08 5.07 -43.57
C ASN A 1093 40.92 6.25 -44.14
N GLY A 1094 40.82 7.43 -43.50
CA GLY A 1094 41.80 8.53 -43.65
C GLY A 1094 41.76 9.59 -42.53
N LEU A 1095 42.84 9.69 -41.73
CA LEU A 1095 43.02 10.62 -40.60
C LEU A 1095 43.35 12.08 -41.04
N THR A 1096 43.61 12.95 -40.05
CA THR A 1096 44.38 14.22 -40.11
C THR A 1096 43.67 15.50 -40.60
N THR A 1097 43.92 16.72 -40.07
CA THR A 1097 44.18 17.28 -38.70
C THR A 1097 44.35 18.82 -38.83
N ILE A 1098 44.44 19.54 -37.68
CA ILE A 1098 44.98 20.91 -37.47
C ILE A 1098 44.12 22.13 -37.92
N GLU A 1099 44.29 23.20 -37.14
CA GLU A 1099 43.92 24.63 -37.30
C GLU A 1099 42.42 24.99 -37.27
N ASN A 1100 41.88 25.82 -36.36
CA ASN A 1100 42.24 27.09 -35.69
C ASN A 1100 41.59 28.35 -36.33
N SER A 1101 41.00 29.15 -35.44
CA SER A 1101 40.87 30.63 -35.46
C SER A 1101 39.68 31.34 -36.15
N THR A 1102 39.16 32.33 -35.39
CA THR A 1102 38.60 33.65 -35.79
C THR A 1102 37.26 33.77 -36.55
N ASP A 1103 36.23 34.13 -35.76
CA ASP A 1103 35.27 35.25 -35.95
C ASP A 1103 35.92 36.51 -36.60
N PRO A 1104 35.23 37.48 -37.29
CA PRO A 1104 33.78 37.77 -37.21
C PRO A 1104 33.05 38.33 -38.48
N MET A 1105 31.81 38.80 -38.27
CA MET A 1105 31.14 39.98 -38.92
C MET A 1105 30.37 39.91 -40.26
N ILE A 1106 29.14 40.46 -40.19
CA ILE A 1106 28.44 41.38 -41.15
C ILE A 1106 27.41 40.86 -42.20
N ASP A 1107 26.15 41.23 -41.92
CA ASP A 1107 24.93 41.45 -42.75
C ASP A 1107 25.19 42.57 -43.81
N PRO A 1108 24.56 42.64 -45.05
CA PRO A 1108 23.10 42.59 -45.20
C PRO A 1108 22.44 42.16 -46.55
N ASN A 1109 21.09 42.13 -46.52
CA ASN A 1109 20.15 42.92 -47.39
C ASN A 1109 19.15 42.15 -48.30
N ILE A 1110 18.03 42.84 -48.61
CA ILE A 1110 16.98 42.57 -49.64
C ILE A 1110 15.99 41.42 -49.32
N LYS A 1111 14.67 41.47 -49.57
CA LYS A 1111 13.60 42.50 -49.44
C LYS A 1111 12.25 41.84 -49.86
N ASP A 1112 11.14 42.29 -49.28
CA ASP A 1112 9.73 42.03 -49.69
C ASP A 1112 9.45 42.57 -51.13
N PRO A 1113 8.38 42.20 -51.91
CA PRO A 1113 7.02 41.86 -51.43
C PRO A 1113 6.05 40.91 -52.23
N THR A 1114 4.99 40.49 -51.53
CA THR A 1114 3.56 40.27 -51.91
C THR A 1114 3.07 39.60 -53.23
N GLU A 1115 2.12 38.66 -53.04
CA GLU A 1115 0.83 38.43 -53.78
C GLU A 1115 0.68 37.70 -55.15
N SER A 1116 0.04 36.51 -55.07
CA SER A 1116 -1.28 36.16 -55.70
C SER A 1116 -1.43 35.37 -57.03
N ASN A 1117 -2.48 34.51 -57.04
CA ASN A 1117 -3.28 33.88 -58.13
C ASN A 1117 -2.82 32.67 -59.00
N ILE A 1118 -3.56 31.53 -58.81
CA ILE A 1118 -4.25 30.54 -59.74
C ILE A 1118 -4.07 30.63 -61.29
N PRO A 1119 -4.43 29.59 -62.13
CA PRO A 1119 -5.20 28.31 -61.92
C PRO A 1119 -4.38 26.98 -62.22
N ILE A 1120 -4.76 25.80 -62.80
CA ILE A 1120 -5.81 25.22 -63.70
C ILE A 1120 -6.07 23.67 -63.44
N LYS A 1121 -7.20 23.15 -63.98
CA LYS A 1121 -7.78 21.78 -64.19
C LYS A 1121 -6.98 20.81 -65.13
N SER A 1122 -7.30 19.53 -65.46
CA SER A 1122 -8.17 18.39 -64.99
C SER A 1122 -8.05 17.16 -65.95
N ALA A 1123 -8.41 15.91 -65.58
CA ALA A 1123 -8.75 14.81 -66.53
C ALA A 1123 -9.55 13.60 -65.94
N ASP A 1124 -10.27 12.86 -66.82
CA ASP A 1124 -11.23 11.72 -66.67
C ASP A 1124 -11.44 11.10 -68.12
N PRO A 1125 -12.16 10.00 -68.49
CA PRO A 1125 -12.94 8.97 -67.73
C PRO A 1125 -12.89 7.47 -68.22
N LYS A 1126 -13.55 6.54 -67.47
CA LYS A 1126 -14.32 5.32 -67.93
C LYS A 1126 -13.57 4.13 -68.61
N SER A 1127 -14.09 2.87 -68.78
CA SER A 1127 -15.26 2.11 -68.23
C SER A 1127 -15.35 0.63 -68.72
N LEU A 1128 -16.16 -0.23 -68.04
CA LEU A 1128 -16.75 -1.55 -68.44
C LEU A 1128 -15.74 -2.72 -68.71
N LYS A 1129 -15.89 -3.99 -68.26
CA LYS A 1129 -16.95 -5.04 -68.21
C LYS A 1129 -17.06 -5.93 -69.48
N ASP A 1130 -16.96 -7.26 -69.29
CA ASP A 1130 -17.45 -8.28 -70.23
C ASP A 1130 -17.84 -9.63 -69.54
N VAL A 1131 -18.28 -10.67 -70.28
CA VAL A 1131 -19.38 -11.58 -69.85
C VAL A 1131 -19.17 -13.12 -69.96
N ILE A 1132 -19.47 -13.83 -68.85
CA ILE A 1132 -20.08 -15.19 -68.62
C ILE A 1132 -19.74 -16.41 -69.54
N ALA A 1133 -19.28 -17.52 -68.92
CA ALA A 1133 -19.65 -18.91 -69.29
C ALA A 1133 -19.43 -19.98 -68.17
N SER A 1134 -20.41 -20.89 -67.99
CA SER A 1134 -20.37 -22.29 -67.48
C SER A 1134 -19.71 -22.70 -66.12
N ASN A 1135 -20.57 -22.90 -65.10
CA ASN A 1135 -20.69 -24.07 -64.18
C ASN A 1135 -19.47 -24.88 -63.65
N ARG A 1136 -19.18 -24.77 -62.33
CA ARG A 1136 -19.45 -25.82 -61.29
C ARG A 1136 -18.89 -25.47 -59.89
N SER A 1137 -19.68 -25.77 -58.84
CA SER A 1137 -19.28 -26.11 -57.43
C SER A 1137 -18.40 -25.14 -56.61
N THR A 1138 -18.68 -24.82 -55.33
CA THR A 1138 -19.86 -25.12 -54.46
C THR A 1138 -19.85 -24.17 -53.24
N THR A 1139 -21.04 -23.77 -52.74
CA THR A 1139 -21.37 -23.25 -51.37
C THR A 1139 -20.61 -22.00 -50.85
N GLU A 1140 -21.19 -20.85 -50.49
CA GLU A 1140 -22.38 -20.53 -49.64
C GLU A 1140 -22.29 -21.10 -48.21
N ASP A 1141 -22.73 -20.46 -47.12
CA ASP A 1141 -22.88 -19.04 -46.73
C ASP A 1141 -22.84 -19.08 -45.15
N ALA A 1142 -22.93 -18.04 -44.32
CA ALA A 1142 -23.57 -16.74 -44.44
C ALA A 1142 -22.88 -15.67 -43.56
N LYS A 1143 -23.39 -14.44 -43.62
CA LYS A 1143 -22.84 -13.25 -42.94
C LYS A 1143 -23.47 -13.04 -41.56
N ASN A 1144 -22.65 -12.89 -40.52
CA ASN A 1144 -23.07 -12.20 -39.30
C ASN A 1144 -23.01 -10.68 -39.52
N GLY A 1145 -24.17 -10.06 -39.76
CA GLY A 1145 -24.34 -8.62 -39.58
C GLY A 1145 -24.47 -8.29 -38.09
N ALA A 1146 -23.90 -7.16 -37.66
CA ALA A 1146 -23.87 -6.80 -36.24
C ALA A 1146 -25.27 -6.50 -35.68
N VAL A 1147 -25.58 -7.12 -34.53
CA VAL A 1147 -26.68 -6.74 -33.63
C VAL A 1147 -26.08 -6.55 -32.24
N VAL A 1148 -26.53 -5.53 -31.51
CA VAL A 1148 -25.98 -5.14 -30.21
C VAL A 1148 -26.30 -6.21 -29.16
N MET A 1149 -25.28 -6.77 -28.51
CA MET A 1149 -25.46 -7.65 -27.36
C MET A 1149 -25.37 -6.87 -26.05
N SER A 1150 -26.53 -6.62 -25.44
CA SER A 1150 -26.62 -6.46 -23.98
C SER A 1150 -26.31 -7.80 -23.31
N GLY A 1151 -25.71 -7.79 -22.13
CA GLY A 1151 -25.39 -9.00 -21.39
C GLY A 1151 -26.63 -9.77 -20.94
N THR A 1152 -26.75 -11.02 -21.38
CA THR A 1152 -27.73 -12.00 -20.88
C THR A 1152 -27.00 -13.32 -20.64
N VAL A 1153 -27.08 -13.87 -19.43
CA VAL A 1153 -26.62 -15.24 -19.15
C VAL A 1153 -27.78 -16.20 -19.41
N TYR A 1154 -27.51 -17.28 -20.14
CA TYR A 1154 -28.55 -18.18 -20.64
C TYR A 1154 -29.00 -19.21 -19.60
N TYR A 1155 -30.32 -19.35 -19.46
CA TYR A 1155 -30.93 -20.62 -19.09
C TYR A 1155 -30.75 -21.61 -20.25
N VAL A 1156 -30.21 -22.80 -19.96
CA VAL A 1156 -30.07 -23.89 -20.94
C VAL A 1156 -31.13 -24.95 -20.65
N PRO A 1157 -32.17 -25.08 -21.49
CA PRO A 1157 -33.07 -26.23 -21.41
C PRO A 1157 -32.32 -27.48 -21.88
N ASN A 1158 -32.35 -28.55 -21.08
CA ASN A 1158 -32.05 -29.90 -21.56
C ASN A 1158 -33.34 -30.52 -22.09
N ASP A 1159 -33.30 -31.05 -23.31
CA ASP A 1159 -34.36 -31.88 -23.88
C ASP A 1159 -34.37 -33.30 -23.27
N ASP A 1160 -34.53 -33.41 -21.94
CA ASP A 1160 -35.18 -34.59 -21.34
C ASP A 1160 -35.66 -34.38 -19.88
N LYS A 1161 -36.71 -35.10 -19.48
CA LYS A 1161 -37.48 -34.82 -18.24
C LYS A 1161 -36.82 -35.32 -16.95
N SER A 1162 -35.90 -34.57 -16.34
CA SER A 1162 -35.60 -34.69 -14.90
C SER A 1162 -34.97 -33.43 -14.27
N ALA A 1163 -35.02 -33.31 -12.94
CA ALA A 1163 -34.65 -32.09 -12.21
C ALA A 1163 -33.12 -31.89 -12.07
N GLY A 1164 -32.64 -30.66 -12.26
CA GLY A 1164 -31.27 -30.26 -11.99
C GLY A 1164 -31.05 -29.88 -10.52
N VAL A 1165 -29.90 -30.27 -9.96
CA VAL A 1165 -29.45 -29.89 -8.61
C VAL A 1165 -28.28 -28.93 -8.73
N LEU A 1166 -28.31 -27.81 -8.00
CA LEU A 1166 -27.15 -26.92 -7.86
C LEU A 1166 -26.09 -27.59 -6.98
N VAL A 1167 -24.95 -27.94 -7.58
CA VAL A 1167 -23.78 -28.50 -6.87
C VAL A 1167 -22.59 -27.55 -7.05
N ALA A 1168 -22.11 -26.99 -5.94
CA ALA A 1168 -20.91 -26.16 -5.96
C ALA A 1168 -19.66 -26.99 -6.30
N PRO A 1169 -18.85 -26.61 -7.30
CA PRO A 1169 -17.67 -27.37 -7.69
C PRO A 1169 -16.54 -27.18 -6.67
N LYS A 1170 -16.18 -28.26 -5.96
CA LYS A 1170 -14.86 -28.39 -5.34
C LYS A 1170 -13.80 -28.20 -6.43
N LYS A 1171 -12.82 -27.32 -6.22
CA LYS A 1171 -11.60 -27.26 -7.05
C LYS A 1171 -10.39 -27.68 -6.24
N THR A 1172 -9.74 -28.73 -6.70
CA THR A 1172 -8.48 -29.27 -6.15
C THR A 1172 -7.27 -28.70 -6.90
N ALA A 1173 -6.10 -28.93 -6.31
CA ALA A 1173 -4.77 -28.95 -6.92
C ALA A 1173 -3.98 -27.64 -7.08
N ASN A 1174 -2.87 -27.65 -6.33
CA ASN A 1174 -1.55 -27.09 -6.60
C ASN A 1174 -1.28 -25.59 -6.40
N ILE A 1175 -0.08 -25.38 -5.85
CA ILE A 1175 0.48 -24.16 -5.30
C ILE A 1175 1.76 -23.89 -6.09
N ASN A 1176 2.03 -22.63 -6.44
CA ASN A 1176 3.38 -22.13 -6.62
C ASN A 1176 3.47 -20.80 -5.86
N GLY A 1177 4.50 -20.66 -5.03
CA GLY A 1177 4.57 -19.56 -4.07
C GLY A 1177 5.02 -18.25 -4.70
N TYR A 1178 4.35 -17.17 -4.31
CA TYR A 1178 4.86 -15.81 -4.41
C TYR A 1178 4.40 -15.05 -3.17
N THR A 1179 5.33 -14.48 -2.41
CA THR A 1179 5.06 -13.73 -1.18
C THR A 1179 5.29 -12.24 -1.41
N PRO A 1180 4.22 -11.41 -1.50
CA PRO A 1180 4.37 -9.97 -1.49
C PRO A 1180 4.88 -9.53 -0.11
N SER A 1181 5.92 -8.69 -0.08
CA SER A 1181 6.32 -7.99 1.14
C SER A 1181 5.31 -6.88 1.46
N TYR A 1182 4.77 -6.89 2.68
CA TYR A 1182 4.06 -5.73 3.20
C TYR A 1182 5.08 -4.60 3.43
N GLN A 1183 5.10 -3.62 2.53
CA GLN A 1183 5.71 -2.33 2.80
C GLN A 1183 4.85 -1.58 3.82
N ALA A 1184 5.49 -0.90 4.76
CA ALA A 1184 4.78 -0.08 5.74
C ALA A 1184 4.11 1.10 5.03
N SER A 1185 2.84 1.37 5.35
CA SER A 1185 2.14 2.55 4.87
C SER A 1185 2.78 3.82 5.46
N GLY A 1186 3.39 4.64 4.62
CA GLY A 1186 3.90 5.95 5.02
C GLY A 1186 2.78 6.87 5.53
N VAL A 1187 3.04 7.58 6.62
CA VAL A 1187 2.08 8.52 7.23
C VAL A 1187 1.86 9.72 6.30
N ALA A 1188 0.62 9.96 5.89
CA ALA A 1188 0.22 11.10 5.07
C ALA A 1188 -0.90 11.89 5.78
N MET A 1189 -0.60 13.10 6.22
CA MET A 1189 -1.47 13.93 7.07
C MET A 1189 -2.45 14.75 6.22
N PHE A 1190 -3.73 14.37 6.19
CA PHE A 1190 -4.75 15.09 5.42
C PHE A 1190 -5.03 16.52 5.95
N PRO A 1191 -5.02 17.55 5.08
CA PRO A 1191 -5.44 18.90 5.46
C PRO A 1191 -6.96 19.02 5.67
N GLN A 1192 -7.39 19.65 6.77
CA GLN A 1192 -8.76 20.17 6.89
C GLN A 1192 -9.09 21.14 5.74
N THR A 1193 -10.25 21.01 5.10
CA THR A 1193 -10.79 22.03 4.18
C THR A 1193 -12.28 22.29 4.40
N GLY A 1194 -12.62 22.91 5.54
CA GLY A 1194 -14.00 23.30 5.89
C GLY A 1194 -14.56 24.43 5.00
N ASN A 1195 -14.91 24.12 3.75
CA ASN A 1195 -15.45 25.08 2.78
C ASN A 1195 -16.75 24.57 2.13
N ASP A 1196 -17.87 24.82 2.82
CA ASP A 1196 -19.25 24.52 2.41
C ASP A 1196 -19.69 25.15 1.05
N LYS A 1197 -18.85 25.97 0.42
CA LYS A 1197 -19.17 26.68 -0.83
C LYS A 1197 -18.16 26.43 -1.95
N GLY A 1198 -17.18 25.55 -1.74
CA GLY A 1198 -16.21 25.14 -2.77
C GLY A 1198 -16.77 24.05 -3.68
N THR A 1199 -16.55 24.18 -5.00
CA THR A 1199 -16.91 23.14 -6.00
C THR A 1199 -16.23 21.79 -5.74
N PHE A 1200 -15.16 21.77 -4.93
CA PHE A 1200 -14.41 20.60 -4.49
C PHE A 1200 -15.31 19.49 -3.91
N MET A 1201 -16.26 19.83 -3.02
CA MET A 1201 -17.20 18.87 -2.43
C MET A 1201 -18.17 18.26 -3.45
N LYS A 1202 -18.39 18.89 -4.62
CA LYS A 1202 -19.20 18.33 -5.71
C LYS A 1202 -18.42 17.42 -6.67
N VAL A 1203 -17.11 17.27 -6.45
CA VAL A 1203 -16.22 16.42 -7.25
C VAL A 1203 -15.73 15.22 -6.43
N LEU A 1204 -15.50 15.39 -5.12
CA LEU A 1204 -15.03 14.31 -4.24
C LEU A 1204 -16.03 13.13 -4.18
N GLY A 1205 -17.32 13.42 -4.06
CA GLY A 1205 -18.42 12.43 -4.09
C GLY A 1205 -18.67 11.74 -5.45
N VAL A 1206 -17.75 11.85 -6.40
CA VAL A 1206 -17.78 11.15 -7.70
C VAL A 1206 -16.44 10.43 -8.00
N ILE A 1207 -15.37 10.70 -7.24
CA ILE A 1207 -14.01 10.19 -7.55
C ILE A 1207 -13.54 9.08 -6.59
N ILE A 1208 -14.03 9.04 -5.34
CA ILE A 1208 -13.64 7.97 -4.39
C ILE A 1208 -14.23 6.60 -4.78
N GLY A 1209 -15.32 6.56 -5.56
CA GLY A 1209 -15.97 5.31 -6.01
C GLY A 1209 -15.28 4.55 -7.15
N ILE A 1210 -14.04 4.89 -7.55
CA ILE A 1210 -13.40 4.29 -8.75
C ILE A 1210 -11.90 3.98 -8.59
N MET A 1211 -11.33 4.00 -7.37
CA MET A 1211 -9.87 3.94 -7.15
C MET A 1211 -9.34 2.64 -6.52
N THR A 1212 -10.00 1.50 -6.74
CA THR A 1212 -9.43 0.17 -6.43
C THR A 1212 -9.76 -0.88 -7.50
N LEU A 1213 -9.10 -0.83 -8.66
CA LEU A 1213 -8.99 -1.99 -9.57
C LEU A 1213 -7.87 -1.82 -10.62
N GLY A 1214 -6.90 -2.75 -10.62
CA GLY A 1214 -6.11 -3.10 -11.81
C GLY A 1214 -4.89 -2.21 -12.16
N VAL A 1215 -3.70 -2.62 -11.72
CA VAL A 1215 -2.47 -2.40 -12.49
C VAL A 1215 -2.23 -3.63 -13.36
N ILE A 1216 -2.33 -3.49 -14.69
CA ILE A 1216 -1.62 -4.26 -15.73
C ILE A 1216 -1.76 -3.49 -17.06
N ASP A 1217 -0.60 -3.22 -17.67
CA ASP A 1217 -0.24 -2.90 -19.08
C ASP A 1217 -1.37 -2.88 -20.15
N ILE A 1218 -1.45 -1.98 -21.14
CA ILE A 1218 -0.41 -1.55 -22.11
C ILE A 1218 -0.58 -0.10 -22.62
N ARG A 1219 0.56 0.54 -22.98
CA ARG A 1219 0.67 1.85 -23.68
C ARG A 1219 0.04 1.88 -25.10
N LYS A 1220 -0.92 2.81 -25.36
CA LYS A 1220 -1.26 3.53 -26.64
C LYS A 1220 -2.69 4.11 -26.54
N ASN A 1221 -3.04 5.34 -26.94
CA ASN A 1221 -2.35 6.46 -27.61
C ASN A 1221 -2.76 7.81 -26.96
N ARG A 1222 -1.96 8.87 -27.14
CA ARG A 1222 -2.35 10.26 -26.78
C ARG A 1222 -3.01 11.00 -27.97
N HIS A 1223 -3.78 12.04 -27.64
CA HIS A 1223 -4.37 13.08 -28.51
C HIS A 1223 -5.57 12.62 -29.39
N GLN A 1224 -6.56 13.46 -29.73
CA GLN A 1224 -6.67 14.93 -29.65
C GLN A 1224 -8.06 15.43 -29.16
N ARG A 1225 -8.06 16.54 -28.40
CA ARG A 1225 -9.07 17.64 -28.33
C ARG A 1225 -10.52 17.28 -27.89
N GLN A 1226 -11.24 18.12 -27.15
CA GLN A 1226 -10.94 19.45 -26.56
C GLN A 1226 -11.01 19.39 -25.03
#